data_AF-A0ABC8UAG5-F1
#
_entry.id   AF-A0ABC8UAG5-F1
#
_cell.length_a   1.000
_cell.length_b   1.000
_cell.length_c   1.000
_cell.angle_alpha   90.00
_cell.angle_beta   90.00
_cell.angle_gamma   90.00
#
_symmetry.space_group_name_H-M   'P 1'
#
loop_
_entity.id
_entity.type
_entity.pdbx_description
1 polymer ?
#
loop_
_entity_poly.entity_id
_entity_poly.type
_entity_poly.pdbx_seq_one_letter_code
_entity_poly.pdbx_strand_id
1 'polypeptide(L)'
;MQNEVSEPQELSYLCTVKVHRLMCLELKKLIHAVSQLFSAIESARPRWSSGMQALCSLHLSMEKANLIVRHCSESSKLYLAITGDKIVMRCEKIRNTLESCLSQLQNLVPTVLAAQIYKIVDDLRIATFTVESSENEAGEVVLALLHQDMTTSTCFNEAEFKAFRIAALRLHMTSPLAILIEKRSIKIQLEKIRDSDRIKKKILNYLLYLLRKYGKSITALQTEFVTQNEKPLKSSMESALHAEEPRPVAQADVFDALEPPDEFICPLSMRLMFDPVVIANGQTFERLWIEKWFNESNVTCPKTHTKLFDLSMTPNSALKDLISKWCMERGITVPDPSPEPTTAPLRLQNFSSSSSIASFGSSLRGLHLQVSNLSLRSSDTNYSLHPLDANSDDGRPGFDSPQRDTVFHRYLSSADDSHGINLSFLNKLAALPWSSQCKAVEDVKNQLKDDQISHSMSYIRPLISFLKVANGLYDSKAQRDGAQLLLIFLKKWRSKMPPLPEDAFYMLSSFLDSEITEEALAIFEVLSSQEYCKAEIVASGVLLSILKILENEISESHLSALKILCNLSADGDIGYHMIYLDYIPKLAPFLGDRILAGYCIKILKNLCNIEDAGVTVAENDACMTYIGEQLEIGTDEDQELVMDFILSLCIQNKELCELVMKESIVSSVVSISINGKSRGKEIAINLLQLLKDFSDDHAAQECPIAKNTSNPDVFKESSKHPRDKKSSSKASGLMGRKISIFSKTRR
;
A
#
# COMPACT_ATOMS: atom_id res chain seq x y z
N MET A 1 14.48 -38.36 -19.12
CA MET A 1 13.75 -37.34 -19.89
C MET A 1 12.32 -37.37 -19.38
N GLN A 2 12.10 -36.74 -18.22
CA GLN A 2 11.53 -35.40 -18.06
C GLN A 2 10.06 -35.34 -18.52
N ASN A 3 9.18 -35.27 -17.53
CA ASN A 3 8.00 -34.41 -17.52
C ASN A 3 7.76 -34.08 -16.04
N GLU A 4 8.48 -33.07 -15.57
CA GLU A 4 8.21 -32.41 -14.30
C GLU A 4 6.95 -31.57 -14.45
N VAL A 5 6.02 -31.83 -13.55
CA VAL A 5 4.78 -31.10 -13.34
C VAL A 5 5.15 -29.64 -13.01
N SER A 6 4.75 -28.74 -13.90
CA SER A 6 4.85 -27.30 -13.67
C SER A 6 3.68 -26.84 -12.80
N GLU A 7 3.86 -26.85 -11.48
CA GLU A 7 3.09 -26.04 -10.53
C GLU A 7 4.09 -25.29 -9.66
N PRO A 8 4.29 -23.97 -9.91
CA PRO A 8 3.90 -23.00 -8.88
C PRO A 8 3.50 -21.62 -9.46
N GLN A 9 2.50 -21.55 -10.34
CA GLN A 9 2.04 -20.25 -10.89
C GLN A 9 0.69 -19.76 -10.32
N GLU A 10 -0.09 -20.61 -9.64
CA GLU A 10 -1.43 -20.27 -9.15
C GLU A 10 -1.48 -19.63 -7.75
N LEU A 11 -0.43 -19.79 -6.91
CA LEU A 11 -0.42 -19.25 -5.54
C LEU A 11 -0.16 -17.72 -5.45
N SER A 12 0.39 -17.09 -6.51
CA SER A 12 0.75 -15.67 -6.53
C SER A 12 -0.45 -14.71 -6.58
N TYR A 13 -1.65 -15.17 -6.96
CA TYR A 13 -2.83 -14.30 -7.10
C TYR A 13 -3.66 -14.15 -5.81
N LEU A 14 -3.27 -14.77 -4.70
CA LEU A 14 -4.06 -14.76 -3.45
C LEU A 14 -3.91 -13.46 -2.64
N CYS A 15 -2.84 -12.67 -2.82
CA CYS A 15 -2.58 -11.43 -2.07
C CYS A 15 -3.05 -10.11 -2.73
N THR A 16 -3.76 -10.13 -3.86
CA THR A 16 -3.98 -8.92 -4.69
C THR A 16 -5.39 -8.32 -4.69
N VAL A 17 -6.36 -8.90 -3.97
CA VAL A 17 -7.78 -8.43 -4.01
C VAL A 17 -7.94 -7.15 -3.17
N LYS A 18 -8.38 -6.06 -3.82
CA LYS A 18 -8.44 -4.72 -3.20
C LYS A 18 -9.70 -4.48 -2.35
N VAL A 19 -10.83 -5.07 -2.75
CA VAL A 19 -12.18 -4.97 -2.14
C VAL A 19 -12.90 -6.30 -2.44
N HIS A 20 -13.83 -6.71 -1.58
CA HIS A 20 -14.60 -7.95 -1.64
C HIS A 20 -13.77 -9.21 -1.34
N ARG A 21 -12.80 -9.10 -0.42
CA ARG A 21 -11.80 -10.15 -0.18
C ARG A 21 -12.46 -11.47 0.21
N LEU A 22 -13.38 -11.46 1.18
CA LEU A 22 -14.04 -12.67 1.66
C LEU A 22 -14.83 -13.39 0.56
N MET A 23 -15.62 -12.65 -0.22
CA MET A 23 -16.37 -13.20 -1.35
C MET A 23 -15.44 -13.82 -2.41
N CYS A 24 -14.35 -13.14 -2.76
CA CYS A 24 -13.38 -13.67 -3.72
C CYS A 24 -12.64 -14.92 -3.21
N LEU A 25 -12.35 -14.98 -1.91
CA LEU A 25 -11.75 -16.14 -1.26
C LEU A 25 -12.68 -17.34 -1.35
N GLU A 26 -13.96 -17.15 -1.05
CA GLU A 26 -14.96 -18.21 -1.11
C GLU A 26 -15.17 -18.71 -2.54
N LEU A 27 -15.25 -17.79 -3.51
CA LEU A 27 -15.35 -18.17 -4.93
C LEU A 27 -14.14 -18.99 -5.38
N LYS A 28 -12.92 -18.63 -4.97
CA LYS A 28 -11.70 -19.40 -5.28
C LYS A 28 -11.71 -20.79 -4.68
N LYS A 29 -12.12 -20.94 -3.41
CA LYS A 29 -12.23 -22.26 -2.77
C LYS A 29 -13.11 -23.20 -3.59
N LEU A 30 -14.26 -22.69 -4.04
CA LEU A 30 -15.19 -23.44 -4.90
C LEU A 30 -14.54 -23.81 -6.24
N ILE A 31 -13.88 -22.87 -6.92
CA ILE A 31 -13.18 -23.15 -8.19
C ILE A 31 -12.11 -24.22 -7.98
N HIS A 32 -11.28 -24.09 -6.95
CA HIS A 32 -10.19 -25.02 -6.67
C HIS A 32 -10.71 -26.44 -6.40
N ALA A 33 -11.79 -26.57 -5.61
CA ALA A 33 -12.43 -27.86 -5.38
C ALA A 33 -12.90 -28.50 -6.69
N VAL A 34 -13.50 -27.71 -7.59
CA VAL A 34 -13.95 -28.18 -8.91
C VAL A 34 -12.76 -28.54 -9.83
N SER A 35 -11.70 -27.73 -9.84
CA SER A 35 -10.48 -27.97 -10.63
C SER A 35 -9.84 -29.33 -10.31
N GLN A 36 -9.77 -29.69 -9.03
CA GLN A 36 -9.17 -30.97 -8.62
C GLN A 36 -9.90 -32.20 -9.18
N LEU A 37 -11.22 -32.09 -9.41
CA LEU A 37 -12.00 -33.18 -10.03
C LEU A 37 -12.02 -33.11 -11.56
N PHE A 38 -11.63 -31.99 -12.17
CA PHE A 38 -11.82 -31.75 -13.60
C PHE A 38 -11.15 -32.82 -14.47
N SER A 39 -9.87 -33.12 -14.22
CA SER A 39 -9.11 -34.14 -14.95
C SER A 39 -9.69 -35.56 -14.77
N ALA A 40 -10.22 -35.87 -13.59
CA ALA A 40 -10.86 -37.15 -13.31
C ALA A 40 -12.21 -37.29 -14.05
N ILE A 41 -13.00 -36.21 -14.11
CA ILE A 41 -14.26 -36.15 -14.86
C ILE A 41 -14.00 -36.26 -16.36
N GLU A 42 -12.98 -35.59 -16.88
CA GLU A 42 -12.56 -35.67 -18.28
C GLU A 42 -12.10 -37.08 -18.65
N SER A 43 -11.29 -37.71 -17.79
CA SER A 43 -10.81 -39.08 -17.96
C SER A 43 -11.92 -40.12 -17.93
N ALA A 44 -13.03 -39.83 -17.21
CA ALA A 44 -14.21 -40.69 -17.19
C ALA A 44 -14.98 -40.70 -18.53
N ARG A 45 -14.60 -39.84 -19.50
CA ARG A 45 -15.17 -39.74 -20.86
C ARG A 45 -16.70 -39.81 -20.85
N PRO A 46 -17.42 -38.78 -20.38
CA PRO A 46 -18.89 -38.77 -20.40
C PRO A 46 -19.38 -38.91 -21.85
N ARG A 47 -19.78 -40.12 -22.27
CA ARG A 47 -19.94 -40.55 -23.68
C ARG A 47 -21.15 -39.96 -24.43
N TRP A 48 -21.59 -38.75 -24.10
CA TRP A 48 -22.82 -38.16 -24.63
C TRP A 48 -22.64 -36.65 -24.88
N SER A 49 -23.28 -36.11 -25.92
CA SER A 49 -23.22 -34.68 -26.28
C SER A 49 -23.57 -33.76 -25.12
N SER A 50 -24.54 -34.16 -24.29
CA SER A 50 -24.93 -33.44 -23.07
C SER A 50 -23.84 -33.40 -21.99
N GLY A 51 -23.06 -34.47 -21.83
CA GLY A 51 -21.98 -34.53 -20.84
C GLY A 51 -20.78 -33.66 -21.26
N MET A 52 -20.46 -33.66 -22.55
CA MET A 52 -19.42 -32.77 -23.09
C MET A 52 -19.85 -31.29 -23.00
N GLN A 53 -21.12 -30.98 -23.28
CA GLN A 53 -21.66 -29.63 -23.13
C GLN A 53 -21.62 -29.15 -21.67
N ALA A 54 -21.94 -30.02 -20.70
CA ALA A 54 -21.83 -29.71 -19.28
C ALA A 54 -20.38 -29.46 -18.85
N LEU A 55 -19.42 -30.26 -19.35
CA LEU A 55 -17.99 -30.08 -19.06
C LEU A 55 -17.42 -28.79 -19.66
N CYS A 56 -17.79 -28.45 -20.91
CA CYS A 56 -17.43 -27.16 -21.50
C CYS A 56 -18.04 -25.97 -20.73
N SER A 57 -19.29 -26.11 -20.27
CA SER A 57 -19.98 -25.08 -19.49
C SER A 57 -19.35 -24.91 -18.09
N LEU A 58 -18.88 -26.01 -17.49
CA LEU A 58 -18.14 -26.02 -16.23
C LEU A 58 -16.83 -25.23 -16.38
N HIS A 59 -16.01 -25.56 -17.40
CA HIS A 59 -14.75 -24.87 -17.68
C HIS A 59 -14.96 -23.36 -17.92
N LEU A 60 -15.92 -23.00 -18.77
CA LEU A 60 -16.23 -21.58 -19.05
C LEU A 60 -16.70 -20.83 -17.80
N SER A 61 -17.39 -21.51 -16.88
CA SER A 61 -17.84 -20.92 -15.62
C SER A 61 -16.68 -20.68 -14.66
N MET A 62 -15.70 -21.60 -14.61
CA MET A 62 -14.47 -21.42 -13.84
C MET A 62 -13.61 -20.27 -14.40
N GLU A 63 -13.48 -20.15 -15.71
CA GLU A 63 -12.79 -19.01 -16.34
C GLU A 63 -13.46 -17.67 -15.99
N LYS A 64 -14.80 -17.60 -16.06
CA LYS A 64 -15.55 -16.41 -15.64
C LYS A 64 -15.33 -16.05 -14.18
N ALA A 65 -15.21 -17.07 -13.31
CA ALA A 65 -14.98 -16.88 -11.89
C ALA A 65 -13.59 -16.29 -11.63
N ASN A 66 -12.56 -16.82 -12.30
CA ASN A 66 -11.20 -16.28 -12.27
C ASN A 66 -11.13 -14.84 -12.80
N LEU A 67 -11.90 -14.52 -13.82
CA LEU A 67 -11.99 -13.16 -14.35
C LEU A 67 -12.64 -12.19 -13.35
N ILE A 68 -13.61 -12.62 -12.53
CA ILE A 68 -14.19 -11.79 -11.45
C ILE A 68 -13.14 -11.50 -10.38
N VAL A 69 -12.41 -12.52 -9.94
CA VAL A 69 -11.31 -12.35 -8.98
C VAL A 69 -10.30 -11.32 -9.50
N ARG A 70 -9.87 -11.45 -10.76
CA ARG A 70 -8.96 -10.49 -11.40
C ARG A 70 -9.55 -9.08 -11.48
N HIS A 71 -10.85 -8.97 -11.70
CA HIS A 71 -11.52 -7.67 -11.70
C HIS A 71 -11.47 -6.99 -10.31
N CYS A 72 -11.66 -7.75 -9.24
CA CYS A 72 -11.60 -7.25 -7.85
C CYS A 72 -10.17 -6.93 -7.38
N SER A 73 -9.14 -7.46 -8.04
CA SER A 73 -7.73 -7.09 -7.77
C SER A 73 -7.26 -5.87 -8.55
N GLU A 74 -7.67 -5.71 -9.81
CA GLU A 74 -7.15 -4.64 -10.66
C GLU A 74 -7.92 -3.31 -10.54
N SER A 75 -9.21 -3.37 -10.20
CA SER A 75 -10.10 -2.21 -10.27
C SER A 75 -9.90 -1.16 -9.17
N SER A 76 -10.46 0.03 -9.36
CA SER A 76 -10.55 1.06 -8.31
C SER A 76 -11.37 0.56 -7.12
N LYS A 77 -10.91 0.81 -5.89
CA LYS A 77 -11.63 0.48 -4.65
C LYS A 77 -13.00 1.16 -4.60
N LEU A 78 -13.06 2.46 -4.89
CA LEU A 78 -14.30 3.23 -4.94
C LEU A 78 -15.27 2.67 -5.98
N TYR A 79 -14.75 2.28 -7.15
CA TYR A 79 -15.58 1.68 -8.20
C TYR A 79 -16.09 0.28 -7.81
N LEU A 80 -15.26 -0.54 -7.16
CA LEU A 80 -15.67 -1.85 -6.67
C LEU A 80 -16.72 -1.75 -5.55
N ALA A 81 -16.60 -0.75 -4.67
CA ALA A 81 -17.57 -0.51 -3.61
C ALA A 81 -18.97 -0.20 -4.17
N ILE A 82 -19.07 0.74 -5.13
CA ILE A 82 -20.37 1.08 -5.77
C ILE A 82 -20.91 -0.01 -6.72
N THR A 83 -20.13 -1.07 -6.98
CA THR A 83 -20.56 -2.20 -7.83
C THR A 83 -20.68 -3.52 -7.07
N GLY A 84 -20.63 -3.50 -5.73
CA GLY A 84 -20.66 -4.68 -4.87
C GLY A 84 -21.80 -5.65 -5.16
N ASP A 85 -23.05 -5.19 -5.14
CA ASP A 85 -24.24 -6.04 -5.42
C ASP A 85 -24.16 -6.74 -6.77
N LYS A 86 -23.61 -6.06 -7.78
CA LYS A 86 -23.46 -6.63 -9.12
C LYS A 86 -22.41 -7.72 -9.18
N ILE A 87 -21.37 -7.61 -8.35
CA ILE A 87 -20.35 -8.65 -8.20
C ILE A 87 -20.97 -9.86 -7.49
N VAL A 88 -21.72 -9.63 -6.39
CA VAL A 88 -22.45 -10.69 -5.67
C VAL A 88 -23.37 -11.48 -6.60
N MET A 89 -24.26 -10.82 -7.35
CA MET A 89 -25.16 -11.48 -8.30
C MET A 89 -24.42 -12.34 -9.33
N ARG A 90 -23.20 -11.95 -9.72
CA ARG A 90 -22.39 -12.73 -10.67
C ARG A 90 -21.73 -13.94 -10.00
N CYS A 91 -21.23 -13.79 -8.78
CA CYS A 91 -20.72 -14.91 -7.99
C CYS A 91 -21.82 -15.96 -7.77
N GLU A 92 -23.03 -15.53 -7.39
CA GLU A 92 -24.19 -16.43 -7.24
C GLU A 92 -24.55 -17.12 -8.55
N LYS A 93 -24.57 -16.39 -9.67
CA LYS A 93 -24.84 -16.99 -10.99
C LYS A 93 -23.81 -18.04 -11.37
N ILE A 94 -22.53 -17.80 -11.08
CA ILE A 94 -21.46 -18.77 -11.31
C ILE A 94 -21.67 -20.00 -10.44
N ARG A 95 -21.87 -19.82 -9.14
CA ARG A 95 -22.16 -20.92 -8.19
C ARG A 95 -23.32 -21.79 -8.67
N ASN A 96 -24.45 -21.17 -9.03
CA ASN A 96 -25.62 -21.89 -9.55
C ASN A 96 -25.33 -22.63 -10.87
N THR A 97 -24.47 -22.07 -11.73
CA THR A 97 -24.06 -22.72 -12.99
C THR A 97 -23.14 -23.91 -12.72
N LEU A 98 -22.15 -23.76 -11.81
CA LEU A 98 -21.26 -24.84 -11.39
C LEU A 98 -22.06 -25.98 -10.76
N GLU A 99 -23.00 -25.66 -9.85
CA GLU A 99 -23.89 -26.62 -9.21
C GLU A 99 -24.70 -27.41 -10.24
N SER A 100 -25.33 -26.72 -11.19
CA SER A 100 -26.10 -27.35 -12.26
C SER A 100 -25.25 -28.24 -13.16
N CYS A 101 -24.03 -27.81 -13.52
CA CYS A 101 -23.15 -28.59 -14.39
C CYS A 101 -22.66 -29.86 -13.68
N LEU A 102 -22.24 -29.74 -12.42
CA LEU A 102 -21.77 -30.86 -11.62
C LEU A 102 -22.89 -31.86 -11.32
N SER A 103 -24.10 -31.38 -11.01
CA SER A 103 -25.27 -32.24 -10.81
C SER A 103 -25.63 -33.05 -12.07
N GLN A 104 -25.45 -32.46 -13.26
CA GLN A 104 -25.64 -33.19 -14.53
C GLN A 104 -24.54 -34.24 -14.75
N LEU A 105 -23.28 -33.89 -14.45
CA LEU A 105 -22.13 -34.79 -14.59
C LEU A 105 -22.15 -35.94 -13.58
N GLN A 106 -22.71 -35.73 -12.39
CA GLN A 106 -22.82 -36.73 -11.33
C GLN A 106 -23.48 -38.03 -11.81
N ASN A 107 -24.51 -37.93 -12.65
CA ASN A 107 -25.26 -39.08 -13.18
C ASN A 107 -24.55 -39.79 -14.35
N LEU A 108 -23.44 -39.23 -14.83
CA LEU A 108 -22.72 -39.67 -16.03
C LEU A 108 -21.33 -40.24 -15.73
N VAL A 109 -20.90 -40.22 -14.47
CA VAL A 109 -19.58 -40.68 -14.02
C VAL A 109 -19.67 -41.91 -13.11
N PRO A 110 -18.58 -42.68 -12.91
CA PRO A 110 -18.54 -43.78 -11.95
C PRO A 110 -18.94 -43.37 -10.53
N THR A 111 -19.52 -44.30 -9.76
CA THR A 111 -20.08 -44.06 -8.42
C THR A 111 -19.13 -43.39 -7.43
N VAL A 112 -17.83 -43.74 -7.48
CA VAL A 112 -16.79 -43.13 -6.64
C VAL A 112 -16.61 -41.65 -6.95
N LEU A 113 -16.59 -41.29 -8.23
CA LEU A 113 -16.47 -39.90 -8.67
C LEU A 113 -17.79 -39.14 -8.44
N ALA A 114 -18.94 -39.80 -8.61
CA ALA A 114 -20.25 -39.22 -8.31
C ALA A 114 -20.41 -38.84 -6.82
N ALA A 115 -19.82 -39.61 -5.91
CA ALA A 115 -19.80 -39.28 -4.47
C ALA A 115 -18.91 -38.06 -4.16
N GLN A 116 -17.78 -37.92 -4.86
CA GLN A 116 -16.91 -36.73 -4.73
C GLN A 116 -17.61 -35.48 -5.30
N ILE A 117 -18.27 -35.61 -6.46
CA ILE A 117 -19.07 -34.54 -7.05
C ILE A 117 -20.20 -34.12 -6.11
N TYR A 118 -20.89 -35.07 -5.47
CA TYR A 118 -21.96 -34.76 -4.51
C TYR A 118 -21.49 -33.83 -3.39
N LYS A 119 -20.31 -34.11 -2.82
CA LYS A 119 -19.75 -33.27 -1.74
C LYS A 119 -19.54 -31.83 -2.20
N ILE A 120 -18.98 -31.63 -3.39
CA ILE A 120 -18.76 -30.29 -3.94
C ILE A 120 -20.08 -29.59 -4.27
N VAL A 121 -21.08 -30.32 -4.76
CA VAL A 121 -22.42 -29.78 -5.00
C VAL A 121 -23.07 -29.32 -3.68
N ASP A 122 -22.86 -30.03 -2.58
CA ASP A 122 -23.34 -29.63 -1.26
C ASP A 122 -22.61 -28.36 -0.76
N ASP A 123 -21.28 -28.30 -0.89
CA ASP A 123 -20.48 -27.11 -0.58
C ASP A 123 -20.95 -25.90 -1.40
N LEU A 124 -21.25 -26.09 -2.70
CA LEU A 124 -21.79 -25.05 -3.59
C LEU A 124 -23.17 -24.56 -3.15
N ARG A 125 -24.02 -25.40 -2.56
CA ARG A 125 -25.36 -25.00 -2.10
C ARG A 125 -25.31 -24.15 -0.84
N ILE A 126 -24.34 -24.40 0.03
CA ILE A 126 -24.19 -23.72 1.32
C ILE A 126 -23.39 -22.41 1.16
N ALA A 127 -22.52 -22.32 0.16
CA ALA A 127 -21.71 -21.12 -0.09
C ALA A 127 -22.58 -19.87 -0.31
N THR A 128 -22.32 -18.80 0.45
CA THR A 128 -22.99 -17.51 0.33
C THR A 128 -21.98 -16.42 -0.04
N PHE A 129 -22.45 -15.40 -0.76
CA PHE A 129 -21.62 -14.27 -1.16
C PHE A 129 -22.27 -12.99 -0.66
N THR A 130 -21.51 -12.22 0.13
CA THR A 130 -21.96 -10.95 0.69
C THR A 130 -20.83 -9.92 0.58
N VAL A 131 -21.21 -8.65 0.40
CA VAL A 131 -20.28 -7.53 0.50
C VAL A 131 -19.98 -7.28 1.98
N GLU A 132 -18.74 -6.96 2.32
CA GLU A 132 -18.35 -6.62 3.69
C GLU A 132 -19.06 -5.33 4.13
N SER A 133 -19.46 -5.23 5.40
CA SER A 133 -20.30 -4.11 5.88
C SER A 133 -19.64 -2.75 5.67
N SER A 134 -18.32 -2.66 5.84
CA SER A 134 -17.52 -1.46 5.58
C SER A 134 -17.54 -1.07 4.09
N GLU A 135 -17.33 -2.04 3.19
CA GLU A 135 -17.31 -1.83 1.75
C GLU A 135 -18.68 -1.43 1.22
N ASN A 136 -19.75 -2.03 1.77
CA ASN A 136 -21.13 -1.71 1.43
C ASN A 136 -21.48 -0.28 1.86
N GLU A 137 -21.12 0.13 3.08
CA GLU A 137 -21.33 1.49 3.56
C GLU A 137 -20.58 2.52 2.71
N ALA A 138 -19.34 2.21 2.29
CA ALA A 138 -18.60 3.06 1.37
C ALA A 138 -19.30 3.20 0.01
N GLY A 139 -19.83 2.09 -0.52
CA GLY A 139 -20.58 2.05 -1.77
C GLY A 139 -21.85 2.90 -1.70
N GLU A 140 -22.67 2.72 -0.67
CA GLU A 140 -23.92 3.45 -0.45
C GLU A 140 -23.70 4.96 -0.38
N VAL A 141 -22.71 5.40 0.38
CA VAL A 141 -22.41 6.83 0.55
C VAL A 141 -21.96 7.47 -0.77
N VAL A 142 -21.17 6.76 -1.58
CA VAL A 142 -20.74 7.26 -2.90
C VAL A 142 -21.87 7.20 -3.92
N LEU A 143 -22.73 6.16 -3.88
CA LEU A 143 -23.92 6.07 -4.72
C LEU A 143 -24.92 7.19 -4.41
N ALA A 144 -25.09 7.57 -3.15
CA ALA A 144 -25.91 8.70 -2.76
C ALA A 144 -25.41 10.01 -3.40
N LEU A 145 -24.09 10.23 -3.45
CA LEU A 145 -23.51 11.39 -4.17
C LEU A 145 -23.78 11.37 -5.67
N LEU A 146 -23.68 10.19 -6.30
CA LEU A 146 -23.93 10.01 -7.73
C LEU A 146 -25.41 10.27 -8.11
N HIS A 147 -26.34 10.21 -7.15
CA HIS A 147 -27.77 10.41 -7.34
C HIS A 147 -28.28 11.82 -6.98
N GLN A 148 -27.48 12.69 -6.36
CA GLN A 148 -27.96 14.00 -5.90
C GLN A 148 -28.09 15.05 -7.03
N ASP A 149 -29.21 15.79 -7.02
CA ASP A 149 -29.48 16.90 -7.94
C ASP A 149 -28.77 18.20 -7.50
N MET A 150 -27.99 18.79 -8.41
CA MET A 150 -27.15 19.97 -8.21
C MET A 150 -27.99 21.26 -8.04
N THR A 151 -28.38 21.66 -6.83
CA THR A 151 -29.12 22.93 -6.64
C THR A 151 -28.68 23.88 -5.51
N THR A 152 -27.69 23.59 -4.65
CA THR A 152 -27.18 24.59 -3.67
C THR A 152 -25.68 24.46 -3.39
N SER A 153 -24.88 25.49 -3.69
CA SER A 153 -23.43 25.36 -3.92
C SER A 153 -22.53 25.36 -2.67
N THR A 154 -23.01 25.66 -1.46
CA THR A 154 -22.19 25.66 -0.24
C THR A 154 -22.43 24.42 0.65
N CYS A 155 -23.68 23.96 0.78
CA CYS A 155 -24.02 22.72 1.50
C CYS A 155 -23.52 21.46 0.77
N PHE A 156 -23.53 21.49 -0.58
CA PHE A 156 -23.09 20.37 -1.42
C PHE A 156 -21.62 20.00 -1.19
N ASN A 157 -20.71 20.97 -1.06
CA ASN A 157 -19.29 20.69 -0.88
C ASN A 157 -18.97 20.01 0.47
N GLU A 158 -19.74 20.32 1.50
CA GLU A 158 -19.58 19.75 2.84
C GLU A 158 -20.15 18.33 2.93
N ALA A 159 -21.33 18.11 2.34
CA ALA A 159 -21.91 16.77 2.22
C ALA A 159 -21.06 15.85 1.33
N GLU A 160 -20.55 16.37 0.20
CA GLU A 160 -19.64 15.67 -0.70
C GLU A 160 -18.32 15.30 -0.02
N PHE A 161 -17.73 16.24 0.75
CA PHE A 161 -16.52 15.96 1.53
C PHE A 161 -16.75 14.89 2.60
N LYS A 162 -17.84 15.01 3.37
CA LYS A 162 -18.21 14.05 4.43
C LYS A 162 -18.41 12.66 3.86
N ALA A 163 -19.17 12.56 2.76
CA ALA A 163 -19.43 11.30 2.08
C ALA A 163 -18.14 10.66 1.54
N PHE A 164 -17.30 11.44 0.86
CA PHE A 164 -16.00 10.95 0.39
C PHE A 164 -15.07 10.52 1.53
N ARG A 165 -15.07 11.26 2.66
CA ARG A 165 -14.30 10.91 3.86
C ARG A 165 -14.74 9.58 4.47
N ILE A 166 -16.05 9.35 4.60
CA ILE A 166 -16.59 8.08 5.08
C ILE A 166 -16.16 6.94 4.15
N ALA A 167 -16.33 7.11 2.84
CA ALA A 167 -15.92 6.08 1.87
C ALA A 167 -14.40 5.81 1.93
N ALA A 168 -13.57 6.83 2.04
CA ALA A 168 -12.12 6.69 2.16
C ALA A 168 -11.71 5.97 3.45
N LEU A 169 -12.35 6.27 4.59
CA LEU A 169 -12.10 5.57 5.86
C LEU A 169 -12.48 4.09 5.76
N ARG A 170 -13.68 3.80 5.26
CA ARG A 170 -14.22 2.44 5.14
C ARG A 170 -13.46 1.57 4.14
N LEU A 171 -12.83 2.17 3.13
CA LEU A 171 -12.02 1.47 2.13
C LEU A 171 -10.51 1.50 2.43
N HIS A 172 -10.11 2.01 3.59
CA HIS A 172 -8.71 2.18 3.99
C HIS A 172 -7.89 2.95 2.94
N MET A 173 -8.42 4.10 2.52
CA MET A 173 -7.83 5.04 1.57
C MET A 173 -7.50 6.39 2.24
N THR A 174 -6.98 6.36 3.47
CA THR A 174 -6.72 7.58 4.25
C THR A 174 -5.32 8.14 4.10
N SER A 175 -4.35 7.34 3.64
CA SER A 175 -2.98 7.80 3.44
C SER A 175 -2.80 8.51 2.08
N PRO A 176 -1.83 9.44 1.97
CA PRO A 176 -1.49 10.08 0.69
C PRO A 176 -1.19 9.06 -0.41
N LEU A 177 -0.48 7.98 -0.04
CA LEU A 177 -0.15 6.88 -0.95
C LEU A 177 -1.41 6.13 -1.43
N ALA A 178 -2.33 5.79 -0.54
CA ALA A 178 -3.56 5.08 -0.90
C ALA A 178 -4.44 5.90 -1.84
N ILE A 179 -4.53 7.22 -1.63
CA ILE A 179 -5.25 8.14 -2.52
C ILE A 179 -4.59 8.20 -3.91
N LEU A 180 -3.26 8.18 -3.99
CA LEU A 180 -2.53 8.17 -5.27
C LEU A 180 -2.72 6.85 -6.03
N ILE A 181 -2.60 5.71 -5.35
CA ILE A 181 -2.86 4.37 -5.93
C ILE A 181 -4.28 4.29 -6.49
N GLU A 182 -5.26 4.85 -5.77
CA GLU A 182 -6.63 4.87 -6.24
C GLU A 182 -6.81 5.75 -7.50
N LYS A 183 -6.24 6.96 -7.51
CA LYS A 183 -6.25 7.84 -8.68
C LYS A 183 -5.68 7.13 -9.92
N ARG A 184 -4.58 6.39 -9.75
CA ARG A 184 -3.96 5.61 -10.82
C ARG A 184 -4.86 4.47 -11.29
N SER A 185 -5.45 3.73 -10.35
CA SER A 185 -6.38 2.63 -10.67
C SER A 185 -7.54 3.13 -11.54
N ILE A 186 -8.09 4.31 -11.23
CA ILE A 186 -9.15 4.95 -12.02
C ILE A 186 -8.66 5.39 -13.40
N LYS A 187 -7.47 6.03 -13.49
CA LYS A 187 -6.88 6.46 -14.78
C LYS A 187 -6.65 5.26 -15.73
N ILE A 188 -6.05 4.18 -15.24
CA ILE A 188 -5.84 2.95 -16.02
C ILE A 188 -7.18 2.36 -16.49
N GLN A 189 -8.20 2.38 -15.64
CA GLN A 189 -9.53 1.94 -16.04
C GLN A 189 -10.17 2.84 -17.10
N LEU A 190 -9.92 4.15 -17.06
CA LEU A 190 -10.40 5.10 -18.08
C LEU A 190 -9.72 4.86 -19.44
N GLU A 191 -8.44 4.51 -19.47
CA GLU A 191 -7.69 4.18 -20.69
C GLU A 191 -8.18 2.89 -21.36
N LYS A 192 -8.61 1.90 -20.56
CA LYS A 192 -9.13 0.61 -21.04
C LYS A 192 -10.59 0.64 -21.52
N ILE A 193 -11.30 1.77 -21.38
CA ILE A 193 -12.72 1.87 -21.76
C ILE A 193 -12.89 2.13 -23.27
N ARG A 194 -13.68 1.27 -23.92
CA ARG A 194 -14.15 1.51 -25.30
C ARG A 194 -15.18 2.65 -25.32
N ASP A 195 -15.25 3.41 -26.41
CA ASP A 195 -16.15 4.58 -26.55
C ASP A 195 -17.65 4.31 -26.32
N SER A 196 -18.06 3.04 -26.34
CA SER A 196 -19.43 2.60 -26.08
C SER A 196 -19.87 2.72 -24.60
N ASP A 197 -18.94 2.76 -23.63
CA ASP A 197 -19.26 2.74 -22.20
C ASP A 197 -19.24 4.14 -21.54
N ARG A 198 -20.07 5.04 -22.08
CA ARG A 198 -20.14 6.45 -21.67
C ARG A 198 -20.48 6.64 -20.19
N ILE A 199 -21.27 5.73 -19.59
CA ILE A 199 -21.71 5.83 -18.19
C ILE A 199 -20.56 5.47 -17.26
N LYS A 200 -19.87 4.34 -17.50
CA LYS A 200 -18.69 3.96 -16.72
C LYS A 200 -17.62 5.05 -16.78
N LYS A 201 -17.40 5.65 -17.95
CA LYS A 201 -16.47 6.79 -18.13
C LYS A 201 -16.87 8.00 -17.29
N LYS A 202 -18.17 8.35 -17.24
CA LYS A 202 -18.68 9.45 -16.39
C LYS A 202 -18.46 9.18 -14.89
N ILE A 203 -18.78 7.97 -14.43
CA ILE A 203 -18.63 7.58 -13.02
C ILE A 203 -17.16 7.65 -12.62
N LEU A 204 -16.25 7.03 -13.39
CA LEU A 204 -14.82 7.05 -13.10
C LEU A 204 -14.25 8.47 -13.10
N ASN A 205 -14.68 9.34 -14.01
CA ASN A 205 -14.29 10.75 -14.01
C ASN A 205 -14.78 11.49 -12.74
N TYR A 206 -15.98 11.18 -12.24
CA TYR A 206 -16.49 11.76 -11.00
C TYR A 206 -15.71 11.27 -9.78
N LEU A 207 -15.42 9.97 -9.68
CA LEU A 207 -14.56 9.44 -8.62
C LEU A 207 -13.16 10.07 -8.64
N LEU A 208 -12.59 10.28 -9.83
CA LEU A 208 -11.33 10.99 -9.99
C LEU A 208 -11.41 12.45 -9.55
N TYR A 209 -12.55 13.12 -9.77
CA TYR A 209 -12.81 14.46 -9.28
C TYR A 209 -12.81 14.51 -7.75
N LEU A 210 -13.51 13.60 -7.07
CA LEU A 210 -13.53 13.53 -5.60
C LEU A 210 -12.12 13.37 -5.02
N LEU A 211 -11.33 12.45 -5.59
CA LEU A 211 -9.94 12.23 -5.19
C LEU A 211 -9.04 13.45 -5.43
N ARG A 212 -9.27 14.23 -6.49
CA ARG A 212 -8.52 15.46 -6.77
C ARG A 212 -8.88 16.58 -5.81
N LYS A 213 -10.17 16.75 -5.53
CA LYS A 213 -10.71 17.85 -4.72
C LYS A 213 -10.44 17.66 -3.23
N TYR A 214 -10.63 16.44 -2.71
CA TYR A 214 -10.61 16.18 -1.27
C TYR A 214 -9.48 15.29 -0.79
N GLY A 215 -8.72 14.66 -1.70
CA GLY A 215 -7.67 13.72 -1.34
C GLY A 215 -6.61 14.29 -0.40
N LYS A 216 -6.27 15.59 -0.50
CA LYS A 216 -5.31 16.26 0.39
C LYS A 216 -5.88 16.61 1.77
N SER A 217 -7.19 16.85 1.84
CA SER A 217 -7.89 17.23 3.08
C SER A 217 -8.09 16.03 4.00
N ILE A 218 -8.22 14.82 3.45
CA ILE A 218 -8.30 13.58 4.23
C ILE A 218 -6.96 13.26 4.89
N THR A 219 -5.84 13.51 4.20
CA THR A 219 -4.51 13.18 4.68
C THR A 219 -4.00 14.12 5.77
N ALA A 220 -4.53 15.35 5.86
CA ALA A 220 -4.10 16.36 6.82
C ALA A 220 -4.70 16.15 8.23
N LEU A 221 -5.87 15.53 8.34
CA LEU A 221 -6.60 15.37 9.61
C LEU A 221 -6.02 14.28 10.53
N GLN A 222 -5.11 13.42 10.06
CA GLN A 222 -4.47 12.39 10.88
C GLN A 222 -3.16 12.83 11.53
N THR A 223 -2.55 13.93 11.07
CA THR A 223 -1.30 14.46 11.68
C THR A 223 -1.55 15.07 13.07
N GLU A 224 -2.79 15.47 13.37
CA GLU A 224 -3.16 16.08 14.66
C GLU A 224 -3.54 15.04 15.75
N PHE A 225 -3.93 13.82 15.38
CA PHE A 225 -4.29 12.77 16.35
C PHE A 225 -3.07 11.99 16.90
N VAL A 226 -1.92 12.01 16.20
CA VAL A 226 -0.72 11.27 16.63
C VAL A 226 0.14 12.05 17.64
N THR A 227 -0.06 13.37 17.78
CA THR A 227 0.79 14.23 18.64
C THR A 227 0.26 14.49 20.06
N GLN A 228 -0.87 13.89 20.47
CA GLN A 228 -1.42 14.09 21.82
C GLN A 228 -1.19 12.94 22.82
N ASN A 229 -0.61 11.80 22.42
CA ASN A 229 -0.47 10.65 23.34
C ASN A 229 0.95 10.34 23.84
N GLU A 230 1.95 11.21 23.61
CA GLU A 230 3.24 11.09 24.29
C GLU A 230 3.78 12.45 24.79
N LYS A 231 3.41 12.81 26.02
CA LYS A 231 4.23 13.71 26.84
C LYS A 231 4.32 13.17 28.27
N PRO A 232 5.52 12.79 28.75
CA PRO A 232 5.72 12.53 30.16
C PRO A 232 5.73 13.86 30.93
N LEU A 233 4.89 13.91 31.95
CA LEU A 233 4.87 14.92 33.00
C LEU A 233 6.19 14.90 33.81
N LYS A 234 7.02 15.95 33.76
CA LYS A 234 7.86 16.38 34.90
C LYS A 234 8.06 17.90 34.94
N SER A 235 7.86 18.41 36.16
CA SER A 235 7.92 19.78 36.67
C SER A 235 9.34 20.34 36.79
N SER A 236 9.48 21.67 36.64
CA SER A 236 9.66 22.65 37.73
C SER A 236 10.71 23.73 37.42
N MET A 237 10.34 24.99 37.75
CA MET A 237 11.19 26.17 38.03
C MET A 237 12.10 26.69 36.91
N GLU A 238 12.27 27.99 36.61
CA GLU A 238 11.91 29.23 37.29
C GLU A 238 12.24 30.42 36.35
N SER A 239 11.70 31.59 36.69
CA SER A 239 12.13 32.96 36.34
C SER A 239 11.29 33.75 35.33
N ALA A 240 10.86 34.91 35.84
CA ALA A 240 9.82 35.81 35.37
C ALA A 240 10.39 37.22 35.06
N LEU A 241 9.49 38.10 34.61
CA LEU A 241 9.55 39.58 34.50
C LEU A 241 10.19 40.10 33.20
N HIS A 242 9.59 40.97 32.36
CA HIS A 242 8.74 42.17 32.48
C HIS A 242 8.05 42.46 31.12
N ALA A 243 7.10 43.37 30.86
CA ALA A 243 6.02 44.11 31.52
C ALA A 243 5.19 44.74 30.35
N GLU A 244 3.90 45.05 30.60
CA GLU A 244 2.86 45.68 29.75
C GLU A 244 3.32 47.00 29.03
N GLU A 245 2.76 47.57 27.95
CA GLU A 245 1.48 47.60 27.19
C GLU A 245 1.76 48.44 25.88
N PRO A 246 0.83 48.89 24.98
CA PRO A 246 -0.53 48.50 24.58
C PRO A 246 -0.72 48.32 23.04
N ARG A 247 -1.90 47.82 22.62
CA ARG A 247 -2.34 47.58 21.22
C ARG A 247 -2.53 48.87 20.39
N PRO A 248 -2.61 48.75 19.04
CA PRO A 248 -3.89 49.00 18.39
C PRO A 248 -4.34 47.93 17.38
N VAL A 249 -5.65 47.96 17.16
CA VAL A 249 -6.53 47.00 16.48
C VAL A 249 -6.49 47.12 14.94
N ALA A 250 -6.46 45.99 14.23
CA ALA A 250 -7.12 45.82 12.93
C ALA A 250 -7.33 44.32 12.59
N GLN A 251 -8.60 43.89 12.73
CA GLN A 251 -9.32 42.86 11.96
C GLN A 251 -8.67 41.48 11.72
N ALA A 252 -9.07 40.52 12.58
CA ALA A 252 -9.06 39.08 12.27
C ALA A 252 -10.52 38.58 12.24
N ASP A 253 -10.94 38.08 11.08
CA ASP A 253 -12.27 37.48 10.86
C ASP A 253 -12.31 36.02 11.33
N VAL A 254 -13.05 35.82 12.42
CA VAL A 254 -14.03 34.75 12.74
C VAL A 254 -13.94 33.43 11.94
N PHE A 255 -13.35 32.39 12.53
CA PHE A 255 -13.61 30.97 12.18
C PHE A 255 -13.47 30.05 13.40
N ASP A 256 -14.03 30.45 14.55
CA ASP A 256 -14.04 29.60 15.75
C ASP A 256 -15.43 29.60 16.42
N ALA A 257 -16.44 29.06 15.72
CA ALA A 257 -17.76 28.80 16.31
C ALA A 257 -18.66 27.95 15.39
N LEU A 258 -18.55 26.61 15.38
CA LEU A 258 -19.64 25.78 14.83
C LEU A 258 -19.90 24.43 15.54
N GLU A 259 -19.10 23.98 16.50
CA GLU A 259 -19.39 22.70 17.16
C GLU A 259 -20.35 22.86 18.36
N PRO A 260 -21.36 21.96 18.53
CA PRO A 260 -22.16 21.89 19.74
C PRO A 260 -21.31 21.43 20.92
N PRO A 261 -21.55 21.96 22.13
CA PRO A 261 -20.96 21.39 23.35
C PRO A 261 -21.20 19.87 23.42
N ASP A 262 -20.18 19.12 23.84
CA ASP A 262 -20.23 17.65 23.93
C ASP A 262 -21.42 17.13 24.77
N GLU A 263 -21.86 17.92 25.74
CA GLU A 263 -23.01 17.64 26.61
C GLU A 263 -24.33 17.54 25.84
N PHE A 264 -24.42 18.13 24.64
CA PHE A 264 -25.62 18.13 23.80
C PHE A 264 -25.64 16.96 22.82
N ILE A 265 -24.55 16.22 22.71
CA ILE A 265 -24.36 15.13 21.74
C ILE A 265 -24.68 13.79 22.41
N CYS A 266 -25.55 13.01 21.78
CA CYS A 266 -25.86 11.66 22.19
C CYS A 266 -24.61 10.76 22.05
N PRO A 267 -24.15 10.10 23.12
CA PRO A 267 -22.97 9.24 23.05
C PRO A 267 -23.15 7.98 22.18
N LEU A 268 -24.39 7.57 21.92
CA LEU A 268 -24.71 6.42 21.06
C LEU A 268 -24.74 6.78 19.57
N SER A 269 -25.36 7.91 19.23
CA SER A 269 -25.55 8.31 17.82
C SER A 269 -24.54 9.34 17.33
N MET A 270 -23.75 9.93 18.23
CA MET A 270 -22.83 11.04 17.98
C MET A 270 -23.51 12.23 17.27
N ARG A 271 -24.81 12.44 17.53
CA ARG A 271 -25.64 13.54 17.00
C ARG A 271 -26.24 14.34 18.14
N LEU A 272 -26.63 15.59 17.84
CA LEU A 272 -27.35 16.46 18.78
C LEU A 272 -28.66 15.78 19.26
N MET A 273 -28.91 15.76 20.57
CA MET A 273 -30.12 15.14 21.13
C MET A 273 -31.36 16.00 20.85
N PHE A 274 -32.44 15.37 20.40
CA PHE A 274 -33.77 15.95 20.25
C PHE A 274 -34.65 15.65 21.47
N ASP A 275 -34.61 14.41 21.98
CA ASP A 275 -35.34 14.00 23.18
C ASP A 275 -34.39 13.34 24.20
N PRO A 276 -33.59 14.15 24.94
CA PRO A 276 -32.63 13.64 25.89
C PRO A 276 -33.33 12.94 27.08
N VAL A 277 -32.93 11.71 27.37
CA VAL A 277 -33.39 10.90 28.51
C VAL A 277 -32.20 10.43 29.35
N VAL A 278 -32.34 10.48 30.67
CA VAL A 278 -31.36 9.98 31.63
C VAL A 278 -31.72 8.55 32.01
N ILE A 279 -30.73 7.66 31.92
CA ILE A 279 -30.84 6.27 32.39
C ILE A 279 -30.34 6.12 33.84
N ALA A 280 -30.56 4.95 34.44
CA ALA A 280 -30.32 4.64 35.85
C ALA A 280 -28.92 5.04 36.41
N ASN A 281 -27.89 5.09 35.57
CA ASN A 281 -26.53 5.49 35.97
C ASN A 281 -26.23 7.00 35.79
N GLY A 282 -27.25 7.82 35.53
CA GLY A 282 -27.14 9.27 35.40
C GLY A 282 -26.62 9.77 34.04
N GLN A 283 -26.33 8.89 33.07
CA GLN A 283 -25.95 9.31 31.72
C GLN A 283 -27.17 9.66 30.87
N THR A 284 -27.03 10.68 30.01
CA THR A 284 -28.10 11.14 29.12
C THR A 284 -27.87 10.65 27.69
N PHE A 285 -28.93 10.16 27.04
CA PHE A 285 -28.93 9.68 25.67
C PHE A 285 -30.16 10.19 24.93
N GLU A 286 -30.15 10.12 23.60
CA GLU A 286 -31.35 10.28 22.79
C GLU A 286 -32.29 9.08 22.99
N ARG A 287 -33.56 9.34 23.32
CA ARG A 287 -34.58 8.34 23.66
C ARG A 287 -34.61 7.17 22.68
N LEU A 288 -34.71 7.44 21.38
CA LEU A 288 -34.86 6.39 20.37
C LEU A 288 -33.68 5.41 20.34
N TRP A 289 -32.46 5.90 20.53
CA TRP A 289 -31.26 5.07 20.44
C TRP A 289 -31.06 4.22 21.69
N ILE A 290 -31.38 4.77 22.87
CA ILE A 290 -31.26 4.02 24.12
C ILE A 290 -32.43 3.04 24.32
N GLU A 291 -33.63 3.37 23.83
CA GLU A 291 -34.76 2.42 23.77
C GLU A 291 -34.43 1.24 22.84
N LYS A 292 -33.86 1.50 21.65
CA LYS A 292 -33.40 0.44 20.74
C LYS A 292 -32.34 -0.44 21.39
N TRP A 293 -31.36 0.16 22.07
CA TRP A 293 -30.31 -0.55 22.79
C TRP A 293 -30.87 -1.51 23.84
N PHE A 294 -31.87 -1.09 24.62
CA PHE A 294 -32.53 -1.95 25.61
C PHE A 294 -33.43 -3.02 24.98
N ASN A 295 -34.10 -2.72 23.85
CA ASN A 295 -34.92 -3.68 23.12
C ASN A 295 -34.10 -4.83 22.50
N GLU A 296 -32.81 -4.61 22.25
CA GLU A 296 -31.86 -5.64 21.80
C GLU A 296 -31.32 -6.51 22.97
N SER A 297 -31.97 -6.49 24.13
CA SER A 297 -31.62 -7.25 25.34
C SER A 297 -30.32 -6.83 26.03
N ASN A 298 -29.78 -5.64 25.71
CA ASN A 298 -28.60 -5.12 26.39
C ASN A 298 -28.97 -4.51 27.75
N VAL A 299 -28.29 -4.95 28.83
CA VAL A 299 -28.53 -4.49 30.22
C VAL A 299 -27.39 -3.61 30.77
N THR A 300 -26.52 -3.11 29.89
CA THR A 300 -25.35 -2.30 30.22
C THR A 300 -25.50 -0.88 29.68
N CYS A 301 -24.89 0.09 30.35
CA CYS A 301 -24.77 1.44 29.81
C CYS A 301 -23.83 1.44 28.60
N PRO A 302 -24.26 2.00 27.45
CA PRO A 302 -23.43 2.02 26.25
C PRO A 302 -22.13 2.83 26.37
N LYS A 303 -22.10 3.84 27.25
CA LYS A 303 -20.95 4.75 27.40
C LYS A 303 -19.95 4.29 28.45
N THR A 304 -20.42 3.75 29.57
CA THR A 304 -19.57 3.35 30.71
C THR A 304 -19.35 1.85 30.79
N HIS A 305 -20.04 1.06 29.97
CA HIS A 305 -20.06 -0.40 30.00
C HIS A 305 -20.46 -1.02 31.35
N THR A 306 -21.07 -0.23 32.25
CA THR A 306 -21.52 -0.70 33.56
C THR A 306 -22.91 -1.32 33.48
N LYS A 307 -23.14 -2.43 34.18
CA LYS A 307 -24.45 -3.10 34.24
C LYS A 307 -25.45 -2.22 35.01
N LEU A 308 -26.63 -2.01 34.44
CA LEU A 308 -27.67 -1.17 35.02
C LEU A 308 -28.55 -1.99 35.98
N PHE A 309 -28.99 -1.37 37.08
CA PHE A 309 -29.88 -2.00 38.06
C PHE A 309 -31.34 -1.96 37.61
N ASP A 310 -31.72 -0.96 36.83
CA ASP A 310 -32.99 -0.89 36.11
C ASP A 310 -32.79 -0.26 34.71
N LEU A 311 -33.78 -0.45 33.83
CA LEU A 311 -33.79 0.12 32.47
C LEU A 311 -34.73 1.33 32.39
N SER A 312 -34.95 2.01 33.52
CA SER A 312 -35.83 3.18 33.56
C SER A 312 -35.20 4.36 32.81
N MET A 313 -36.03 5.11 32.09
CA MET A 313 -35.62 6.28 31.31
C MET A 313 -36.43 7.47 31.77
N THR A 314 -35.74 8.47 32.35
CA THR A 314 -36.37 9.70 32.83
C THR A 314 -36.09 10.84 31.85
N PRO A 315 -37.09 11.57 31.34
CA PRO A 315 -36.85 12.72 30.47
C PRO A 315 -35.94 13.78 31.11
N ASN A 316 -34.94 14.28 30.38
CA ASN A 316 -34.08 15.37 30.81
C ASN A 316 -34.53 16.69 30.18
N SER A 317 -35.64 17.22 30.70
CA SER A 317 -36.24 18.46 30.18
C SER A 317 -35.29 19.67 30.27
N ALA A 318 -34.44 19.74 31.30
CA ALA A 318 -33.47 20.82 31.45
C ALA A 318 -32.43 20.83 30.31
N LEU A 319 -31.88 19.66 29.94
CA LEU A 319 -30.97 19.57 28.81
C LEU A 319 -31.68 19.83 27.49
N LYS A 320 -32.93 19.36 27.35
CA LYS A 320 -33.77 19.64 26.17
C LYS A 320 -33.98 21.14 25.96
N ASP A 321 -34.23 21.89 27.03
CA ASP A 321 -34.40 23.35 26.99
C ASP A 321 -33.09 24.07 26.63
N LEU A 322 -31.95 23.61 27.18
CA LEU A 322 -30.63 24.16 26.85
C LEU A 322 -30.26 23.92 25.38
N ILE A 323 -30.49 22.71 24.87
CA ILE A 323 -30.26 22.37 23.46
C ILE A 323 -31.18 23.21 22.57
N SER A 324 -32.45 23.35 22.94
CA SER A 324 -33.42 24.15 22.18
C SER A 324 -33.03 25.62 22.13
N LYS A 325 -32.58 26.20 23.25
CA LYS A 325 -32.08 27.57 23.32
C LYS A 325 -30.82 27.76 22.46
N TRP A 326 -29.86 26.84 22.55
CA TRP A 326 -28.65 26.85 21.74
C TRP A 326 -28.96 26.73 20.24
N CYS A 327 -29.94 25.91 19.87
CA CYS A 327 -30.41 25.78 18.50
C CYS A 327 -31.08 27.07 17.98
N MET A 328 -31.93 27.70 18.80
CA MET A 328 -32.60 28.97 18.47
C MET A 328 -31.60 30.12 18.27
N GLU A 329 -30.60 30.23 19.14
CA GLU A 329 -29.56 31.27 19.05
C GLU A 329 -28.70 31.14 17.79
N ARG A 330 -28.64 29.94 17.19
CA ARG A 330 -27.80 29.63 16.01
C ARG A 330 -28.59 29.30 14.74
N GLY A 331 -29.92 29.41 14.77
CA GLY A 331 -30.78 29.11 13.61
C GLY A 331 -30.77 27.65 13.16
N ILE A 332 -30.47 26.71 14.07
CA ILE A 332 -30.41 25.27 13.80
C ILE A 332 -31.77 24.64 14.10
N THR A 333 -32.34 23.87 13.16
CA THR A 333 -33.56 23.09 13.38
C THR A 333 -33.22 21.61 13.56
N VAL A 334 -33.56 21.02 14.70
CA VAL A 334 -33.36 19.58 14.96
C VAL A 334 -34.58 18.80 14.45
N PRO A 335 -34.42 17.85 13.51
CA PRO A 335 -35.54 17.06 12.99
C PRO A 335 -36.09 16.09 14.06
N ASP A 336 -37.42 16.01 14.20
CA ASP A 336 -38.12 15.01 15.02
C ASP A 336 -38.00 13.61 14.37
N PRO A 337 -37.51 12.60 15.08
CA PRO A 337 -37.29 11.26 14.53
C PRO A 337 -38.46 10.25 14.65
N SER A 338 -39.71 10.67 14.92
CA SER A 338 -40.86 9.73 14.96
C SER A 338 -41.36 9.26 13.56
N PRO A 339 -41.80 7.99 13.36
CA PRO A 339 -42.21 7.46 12.05
C PRO A 339 -43.71 7.16 11.91
N GLU A 340 -44.34 7.45 10.76
CA GLU A 340 -45.64 6.89 10.31
C GLU A 340 -45.87 7.15 8.78
N PRO A 341 -46.79 6.48 8.05
CA PRO A 341 -46.74 5.07 7.64
C PRO A 341 -47.19 4.79 6.16
N THR A 342 -47.08 3.51 5.76
CA THR A 342 -47.88 2.76 4.73
C THR A 342 -47.65 2.91 3.22
N THR A 343 -46.99 1.87 2.67
CA THR A 343 -47.36 0.99 1.52
C THR A 343 -47.84 1.55 0.17
N ALA A 344 -47.12 1.19 -0.89
CA ALA A 344 -47.66 0.49 -2.05
C ALA A 344 -46.58 -0.37 -2.77
N PRO A 345 -46.95 -1.46 -3.47
CA PRO A 345 -46.09 -2.63 -3.66
C PRO A 345 -45.27 -2.64 -4.96
N LEU A 346 -44.15 -3.37 -4.88
CA LEU A 346 -43.41 -4.10 -5.91
C LEU A 346 -43.69 -3.78 -7.39
N ARG A 347 -42.62 -3.43 -8.11
CA ARG A 347 -42.33 -4.02 -9.42
C ARG A 347 -40.89 -4.50 -9.49
N LEU A 348 -40.72 -5.81 -9.29
CA LEU A 348 -39.63 -6.55 -9.94
C LEU A 348 -39.74 -6.31 -11.44
N GLN A 349 -38.76 -5.62 -12.02
CA GLN A 349 -38.49 -5.76 -13.44
C GLN A 349 -37.26 -6.63 -13.62
N ASN A 350 -37.54 -7.84 -14.10
CA ASN A 350 -36.59 -8.72 -14.75
C ASN A 350 -35.73 -7.94 -15.74
N PHE A 351 -34.41 -8.05 -15.60
CA PHE A 351 -33.50 -7.80 -16.71
C PHE A 351 -32.64 -9.02 -16.99
N SER A 352 -32.69 -9.38 -18.27
CA SER A 352 -32.07 -10.54 -18.88
C SER A 352 -30.57 -10.64 -18.65
N SER A 353 -30.15 -11.90 -18.58
CA SER A 353 -28.82 -12.48 -18.49
C SER A 353 -27.75 -11.78 -19.34
N SER A 354 -26.76 -11.16 -18.70
CA SER A 354 -25.48 -10.79 -19.32
C SER A 354 -24.31 -11.31 -18.45
N SER A 355 -23.67 -12.39 -18.91
CA SER A 355 -22.62 -13.12 -18.17
C SER A 355 -21.20 -12.69 -18.51
N SER A 356 -20.98 -11.41 -18.85
CA SER A 356 -19.65 -10.91 -19.26
C SER A 356 -19.21 -9.69 -18.47
N ILE A 357 -17.92 -9.66 -18.12
CA ILE A 357 -17.25 -8.54 -17.42
C ILE A 357 -17.36 -7.23 -18.20
N ALA A 358 -17.46 -7.28 -19.53
CA ALA A 358 -17.66 -6.11 -20.38
C ALA A 358 -18.99 -5.35 -20.11
N SER A 359 -19.95 -5.95 -19.39
CA SER A 359 -21.29 -5.40 -19.17
C SER A 359 -21.46 -4.58 -17.87
N PHE A 360 -20.40 -4.31 -17.10
CA PHE A 360 -20.52 -3.56 -15.84
C PHE A 360 -21.13 -2.15 -16.04
N GLY A 361 -20.75 -1.44 -17.10
CA GLY A 361 -21.21 -0.08 -17.35
C GLY A 361 -22.59 0.04 -18.00
N SER A 362 -23.03 -0.96 -18.77
CA SER A 362 -24.35 -0.95 -19.44
C SER A 362 -25.53 -1.13 -18.47
N SER A 363 -25.30 -1.74 -17.30
CA SER A 363 -26.30 -1.96 -16.24
C SER A 363 -26.37 -0.80 -15.24
N LEU A 364 -25.51 0.23 -15.35
CA LEU A 364 -25.55 1.46 -14.53
C LEU A 364 -26.53 2.51 -15.09
N ARG A 365 -27.42 2.13 -16.03
CA ARG A 365 -28.42 3.00 -16.68
C ARG A 365 -29.44 3.63 -15.72
N GLY A 366 -29.52 3.15 -14.46
CA GLY A 366 -30.36 3.74 -13.41
C GLY A 366 -29.72 4.95 -12.69
N LEU A 367 -28.42 5.19 -12.86
CA LEU A 367 -27.73 6.32 -12.23
C LEU A 367 -27.92 7.59 -13.08
N HIS A 368 -28.87 8.45 -12.72
CA HIS A 368 -29.15 9.70 -13.44
C HIS A 368 -28.15 10.80 -13.03
N LEU A 369 -26.97 10.80 -13.66
CA LEU A 369 -25.95 11.84 -13.44
C LEU A 369 -26.33 13.17 -14.11
N GLN A 370 -26.98 14.09 -13.40
CA GLN A 370 -27.14 15.50 -13.82
C GLN A 370 -25.86 16.30 -13.53
N VAL A 371 -24.81 16.08 -14.32
CA VAL A 371 -23.59 16.90 -14.26
C VAL A 371 -23.62 17.95 -15.36
N SER A 372 -24.47 18.96 -15.19
CA SER A 372 -24.46 20.18 -16.00
C SER A 372 -23.63 21.23 -15.28
N ASN A 373 -22.30 21.15 -15.39
CA ASN A 373 -21.29 22.24 -15.25
C ASN A 373 -19.86 21.75 -14.98
N LEU A 374 -19.44 20.61 -15.52
CA LEU A 374 -18.01 20.36 -15.74
C LEU A 374 -17.63 20.91 -17.12
N SER A 375 -17.34 22.21 -17.18
CA SER A 375 -16.77 22.82 -18.38
C SER A 375 -15.37 22.26 -18.63
N LEU A 376 -15.30 21.21 -19.44
CA LEU A 376 -14.09 20.80 -20.17
C LEU A 376 -13.72 21.93 -21.13
N ARG A 377 -12.87 22.85 -20.69
CA ARG A 377 -12.22 23.81 -21.59
C ARG A 377 -11.20 23.02 -22.43
N SER A 378 -11.67 22.47 -23.54
CA SER A 378 -10.83 22.05 -24.66
C SER A 378 -10.11 23.29 -25.19
N SER A 379 -8.80 23.17 -25.36
CA SER A 379 -8.01 24.05 -26.20
C SER A 379 -7.49 23.20 -27.35
N ASP A 380 -8.38 22.84 -28.27
CA ASP A 380 -7.99 22.38 -29.61
C ASP A 380 -7.96 23.61 -30.52
N THR A 381 -6.77 24.10 -30.85
CA THR A 381 -6.59 24.98 -32.01
C THR A 381 -6.36 24.12 -33.23
N ASN A 382 -7.42 23.94 -34.03
CA ASN A 382 -7.32 23.50 -35.42
C ASN A 382 -6.62 24.58 -36.26
N TYR A 383 -5.64 24.16 -37.05
CA TYR A 383 -5.43 24.76 -38.37
C TYR A 383 -5.42 23.63 -39.41
N SER A 384 -6.49 23.61 -40.21
CA SER A 384 -6.60 22.83 -41.43
C SER A 384 -5.64 23.36 -42.50
N LEU A 385 -5.08 22.46 -43.30
CA LEU A 385 -4.53 22.79 -44.61
C LEU A 385 -5.08 21.81 -45.63
N HIS A 386 -5.72 22.34 -46.66
CA HIS A 386 -5.83 21.70 -47.96
C HIS A 386 -5.24 22.66 -49.02
N PRO A 387 -4.73 22.10 -50.13
CA PRO A 387 -3.69 22.69 -50.98
C PRO A 387 -4.26 23.44 -52.19
N LEU A 388 -3.46 24.30 -52.84
CA LEU A 388 -3.53 24.65 -54.28
C LEU A 388 -2.34 25.56 -54.70
N ASP A 389 -1.50 25.01 -55.57
CA ASP A 389 -0.88 25.50 -56.83
C ASP A 389 -0.50 26.98 -57.13
N ALA A 390 0.75 27.07 -57.61
CA ALA A 390 1.26 27.67 -58.87
C ALA A 390 1.65 29.18 -59.03
N ASN A 391 2.92 29.35 -59.43
CA ASN A 391 3.58 30.37 -60.29
C ASN A 391 3.66 31.82 -59.76
N SER A 392 4.80 32.54 -59.75
CA SER A 392 5.78 32.85 -60.83
C SER A 392 7.05 33.44 -60.15
N ASP A 393 8.26 32.95 -60.43
CA ASP A 393 9.30 33.57 -61.28
C ASP A 393 9.63 35.06 -61.01
N ASP A 394 10.83 35.36 -60.50
CA ASP A 394 11.94 35.96 -61.28
C ASP A 394 13.12 36.41 -60.36
N GLY A 395 14.36 36.26 -60.84
CA GLY A 395 15.51 37.12 -60.48
C GLY A 395 16.50 36.67 -59.38
N ARG A 396 17.45 35.78 -59.70
CA ARG A 396 18.83 35.76 -59.12
C ARG A 396 19.75 36.60 -60.03
N PRO A 397 20.88 37.21 -59.57
CA PRO A 397 21.98 36.54 -58.86
C PRO A 397 22.59 37.39 -57.71
N GLY A 398 23.30 36.87 -56.70
CA GLY A 398 24.43 35.95 -56.71
C GLY A 398 25.06 35.90 -55.30
N PHE A 399 25.78 34.81 -55.03
CA PHE A 399 26.75 34.58 -53.93
C PHE A 399 26.52 35.25 -52.56
N ASP A 400 26.00 34.48 -51.61
CA ASP A 400 26.69 34.25 -50.34
C ASP A 400 26.16 32.99 -49.64
N SER A 401 27.09 32.23 -49.06
CA SER A 401 26.84 31.00 -48.32
C SER A 401 26.12 31.27 -46.99
N PRO A 402 25.35 30.32 -46.44
CA PRO A 402 24.50 30.61 -45.29
C PRO A 402 25.33 30.71 -44.01
N GLN A 403 25.31 31.89 -43.39
CA GLN A 403 25.58 32.11 -41.97
C GLN A 403 24.70 31.18 -41.11
N ARG A 404 25.18 29.97 -40.81
CA ARG A 404 24.53 29.05 -39.87
C ARG A 404 25.36 28.74 -38.61
N ASP A 405 26.62 29.17 -38.56
CA ASP A 405 27.53 28.82 -37.46
C ASP A 405 27.87 29.98 -36.50
N THR A 406 27.43 31.21 -36.78
CA THR A 406 27.96 32.41 -36.09
C THR A 406 27.29 32.75 -34.76
N VAL A 407 26.09 32.22 -34.47
CA VAL A 407 25.38 32.52 -33.21
C VAL A 407 25.80 31.58 -32.08
N PHE A 408 26.07 30.31 -32.38
CA PHE A 408 26.50 29.32 -31.38
C PHE A 408 27.95 29.53 -30.94
N HIS A 409 28.85 29.88 -31.86
CA HIS A 409 30.24 30.20 -31.49
C HIS A 409 30.37 31.43 -30.58
N ARG A 410 29.43 32.39 -30.67
CA ARG A 410 29.49 33.61 -29.85
C ARG A 410 29.19 33.37 -28.36
N TYR A 411 28.46 32.30 -28.02
CA TYR A 411 28.17 31.95 -26.62
C TYR A 411 29.21 31.02 -25.99
N LEU A 412 29.95 30.25 -26.80
CA LEU A 412 31.01 29.35 -26.32
C LEU A 412 32.41 29.95 -26.40
N SER A 413 32.64 31.03 -27.17
CA SER A 413 33.97 31.61 -27.38
C SER A 413 34.32 32.81 -26.49
N SER A 414 33.52 33.17 -25.48
CA SER A 414 33.98 34.07 -24.40
C SER A 414 34.63 33.27 -23.27
N ALA A 415 35.63 32.46 -23.61
CA ALA A 415 36.55 31.91 -22.63
C ALA A 415 37.55 33.03 -22.30
N ASP A 416 37.16 33.88 -21.35
CA ASP A 416 38.12 34.67 -20.59
C ASP A 416 38.54 33.80 -19.39
N ASP A 417 39.84 33.76 -19.14
CA ASP A 417 40.60 32.63 -18.59
C ASP A 417 40.40 32.39 -17.07
N SER A 418 39.19 32.61 -16.51
CA SER A 418 38.97 32.46 -15.06
C SER A 418 37.56 32.13 -14.55
N HIS A 419 36.50 32.07 -15.37
CA HIS A 419 35.14 31.74 -14.88
C HIS A 419 34.37 30.78 -15.81
N GLY A 420 33.73 29.77 -15.22
CA GLY A 420 33.22 28.55 -15.87
C GLY A 420 32.14 28.71 -16.95
N ILE A 421 31.74 27.57 -17.53
CA ILE A 421 30.77 27.46 -18.64
C ILE A 421 29.50 28.27 -18.33
N ASN A 422 29.15 29.21 -19.22
CA ASN A 422 27.93 30.00 -19.09
C ASN A 422 26.69 29.17 -19.43
N LEU A 423 26.07 28.58 -18.41
CA LEU A 423 24.89 27.71 -18.54
C LEU A 423 23.57 28.50 -18.67
N SER A 424 23.58 29.83 -18.68
CA SER A 424 22.36 30.66 -18.69
C SER A 424 21.47 30.41 -19.92
N PHE A 425 22.03 29.92 -21.02
CA PHE A 425 21.30 29.60 -22.23
C PHE A 425 20.34 28.41 -22.06
N LEU A 426 20.56 27.51 -21.09
CA LEU A 426 19.66 26.38 -20.82
C LEU A 426 18.24 26.87 -20.45
N ASN A 427 18.12 28.06 -19.85
CA ASN A 427 16.82 28.67 -19.56
C ASN A 427 16.05 29.09 -20.83
N LYS A 428 16.73 29.18 -21.97
CA LYS A 428 16.16 29.51 -23.29
C LYS A 428 16.15 28.31 -24.24
N LEU A 429 16.41 27.09 -23.73
CA LEU A 429 16.54 25.88 -24.55
C LEU A 429 15.28 25.64 -25.40
N ALA A 430 14.09 25.78 -24.81
CA ALA A 430 12.81 25.57 -25.50
C ALA A 430 12.55 26.53 -26.68
N ALA A 431 13.28 27.65 -26.78
CA ALA A 431 13.14 28.60 -27.88
C ALA A 431 13.96 28.22 -29.13
N LEU A 432 14.83 27.21 -29.04
CA LEU A 432 15.68 26.77 -30.14
C LEU A 432 14.99 25.67 -30.98
N PRO A 433 15.35 25.51 -32.26
CA PRO A 433 14.96 24.33 -33.04
C PRO A 433 15.43 23.02 -32.36
N TRP A 434 14.67 21.92 -32.52
CA TRP A 434 14.95 20.64 -31.84
C TRP A 434 16.40 20.16 -32.01
N SER A 435 16.93 20.18 -33.25
CA SER A 435 18.31 19.78 -33.53
C SER A 435 19.35 20.64 -32.80
N SER A 436 19.09 21.94 -32.65
CA SER A 436 19.93 22.85 -31.87
C SER A 436 19.80 22.61 -30.36
N GLN A 437 18.63 22.20 -29.87
CA GLN A 437 18.45 21.80 -28.47
C GLN A 437 19.28 20.55 -28.17
N CYS A 438 19.16 19.50 -28.99
CA CYS A 438 19.90 18.25 -28.80
C CYS A 438 21.41 18.49 -28.80
N LYS A 439 21.91 19.26 -29.79
CA LYS A 439 23.34 19.60 -29.85
C LYS A 439 23.80 20.41 -28.63
N ALA A 440 22.99 21.37 -28.19
CA ALA A 440 23.35 22.18 -27.02
C ALA A 440 23.40 21.35 -25.72
N VAL A 441 22.46 20.42 -25.52
CA VAL A 441 22.47 19.49 -24.39
C VAL A 441 23.69 18.56 -24.45
N GLU A 442 24.00 18.03 -25.63
CA GLU A 442 25.18 17.20 -25.87
C GLU A 442 26.50 17.94 -25.61
N ASP A 443 26.64 19.17 -26.12
CA ASP A 443 27.83 20.01 -25.92
C ASP A 443 28.05 20.31 -24.44
N VAL A 444 26.99 20.66 -23.71
CA VAL A 444 27.06 20.91 -22.25
C VAL A 444 27.46 19.65 -21.51
N LYS A 445 26.83 18.52 -21.82
CA LYS A 445 27.13 17.23 -21.21
C LYS A 445 28.60 16.86 -21.38
N ASN A 446 29.16 17.07 -22.57
CA ASN A 446 30.55 16.72 -22.88
C ASN A 446 31.57 17.69 -22.27
N GLN A 447 31.19 18.95 -22.04
CA GLN A 447 32.09 19.97 -21.49
C GLN A 447 32.01 20.08 -19.96
N LEU A 448 30.92 19.64 -19.33
CA LEU A 448 30.78 19.69 -17.88
C LEU A 448 31.75 18.72 -17.19
N LYS A 449 32.71 19.27 -16.45
CA LYS A 449 33.44 18.55 -15.40
C LYS A 449 32.81 18.92 -14.05
N ASP A 450 32.75 17.98 -13.10
CA ASP A 450 32.03 18.12 -11.81
C ASP A 450 32.34 19.45 -11.07
N ASP A 451 33.57 19.94 -11.21
CA ASP A 451 34.06 21.15 -10.53
C ASP A 451 33.56 22.48 -11.15
N GLN A 452 33.04 22.50 -12.38
CA GLN A 452 32.74 23.74 -13.13
C GLN A 452 31.26 24.16 -13.14
N ILE A 453 30.38 23.41 -12.48
CA ILE A 453 28.93 23.69 -12.55
C ILE A 453 28.56 24.92 -11.71
N SER A 454 27.99 25.92 -12.37
CA SER A 454 27.42 27.16 -11.79
C SER A 454 26.47 26.88 -10.61
N HIS A 455 26.45 27.78 -9.62
CA HIS A 455 25.65 27.69 -8.37
C HIS A 455 24.13 27.87 -8.56
N SER A 456 23.61 27.74 -9.79
CA SER A 456 22.20 28.02 -10.08
C SER A 456 21.40 26.74 -10.30
N MET A 457 20.38 26.53 -9.46
CA MET A 457 19.38 25.46 -9.60
C MET A 457 18.37 25.70 -10.73
N SER A 458 18.48 26.82 -11.47
CA SER A 458 17.50 27.22 -12.49
C SER A 458 17.39 26.26 -13.69
N TYR A 459 18.39 25.39 -13.90
CA TYR A 459 18.49 24.56 -15.10
C TYR A 459 17.72 23.23 -15.05
N ILE A 460 17.26 22.79 -13.87
CA ILE A 460 16.53 21.51 -13.71
C ILE A 460 15.20 21.53 -14.48
N ARG A 461 14.42 22.61 -14.35
CA ARG A 461 13.10 22.72 -15.01
C ARG A 461 13.19 22.73 -16.54
N PRO A 462 14.08 23.53 -17.17
CA PRO A 462 14.29 23.45 -18.62
C PRO A 462 14.71 22.07 -19.10
N LEU A 463 15.58 21.37 -18.36
CA LEU A 463 16.02 20.00 -18.71
C LEU A 463 14.88 18.98 -18.62
N ILE A 464 14.02 19.08 -17.61
CA ILE A 464 12.80 18.25 -17.52
C ILE A 464 11.89 18.52 -18.72
N SER A 465 11.73 19.78 -19.13
CA SER A 465 10.94 20.13 -20.30
C SER A 465 11.53 19.55 -21.59
N PHE A 466 12.85 19.60 -21.75
CA PHE A 466 13.56 18.99 -22.86
C PHE A 466 13.34 17.47 -22.91
N LEU A 467 13.48 16.78 -21.76
CA LEU A 467 13.25 15.34 -21.66
C LEU A 467 11.80 14.94 -21.98
N LYS A 468 10.82 15.77 -21.62
CA LYS A 468 9.41 15.52 -22.01
C LYS A 468 9.22 15.59 -23.53
N VAL A 469 9.85 16.55 -24.21
CA VAL A 469 9.83 16.63 -25.67
C VAL A 469 10.57 15.45 -26.29
N ALA A 470 11.74 15.10 -25.78
CA ALA A 470 12.51 13.93 -26.22
C ALA A 470 11.71 12.63 -26.09
N ASN A 471 10.95 12.49 -25.00
CA ASN A 471 10.06 11.35 -24.77
C ASN A 471 8.91 11.31 -25.78
N GLY A 472 8.24 12.44 -26.01
CA GLY A 472 7.15 12.52 -27.00
C GLY A 472 7.59 12.27 -28.44
N LEU A 473 8.86 12.53 -28.76
CA LEU A 473 9.46 12.28 -30.08
C LEU A 473 10.12 10.89 -30.19
N TYR A 474 10.16 10.10 -29.11
CA TYR A 474 10.87 8.81 -29.05
C TYR A 474 12.36 8.92 -29.47
N ASP A 475 13.00 10.05 -29.17
CA ASP A 475 14.41 10.30 -29.50
C ASP A 475 15.31 9.75 -28.39
N SER A 476 15.66 8.46 -28.46
CA SER A 476 16.45 7.77 -27.43
C SER A 476 17.82 8.41 -27.16
N LYS A 477 18.46 9.03 -28.17
CA LYS A 477 19.74 9.74 -27.99
C LYS A 477 19.52 10.99 -27.16
N ALA A 478 18.54 11.82 -27.52
CA ALA A 478 18.22 13.04 -26.77
C ALA A 478 17.74 12.72 -25.34
N GLN A 479 16.97 11.64 -25.16
CA GLN A 479 16.56 11.18 -23.83
C GLN A 479 17.79 10.79 -22.98
N ARG A 480 18.71 10.00 -23.54
CA ARG A 480 19.97 9.62 -22.87
C ARG A 480 20.82 10.83 -22.51
N ASP A 481 21.08 11.71 -23.48
CA ASP A 481 21.92 12.90 -23.29
C ASP A 481 21.31 13.84 -22.23
N GLY A 482 19.99 14.04 -22.28
CA GLY A 482 19.26 14.83 -21.30
C GLY A 482 19.25 14.21 -19.90
N ALA A 483 19.10 12.88 -19.80
CA ALA A 483 19.05 12.16 -18.53
C ALA A 483 20.41 12.16 -17.84
N GLN A 484 21.50 11.94 -18.59
CA GLN A 484 22.86 12.04 -18.09
C GLN A 484 23.14 13.46 -17.57
N LEU A 485 22.76 14.49 -18.31
CA LEU A 485 22.94 15.87 -17.87
C LEU A 485 22.10 16.20 -16.63
N LEU A 486 20.84 15.76 -16.58
CA LEU A 486 19.97 15.92 -15.41
C LEU A 486 20.58 15.24 -14.17
N LEU A 487 21.09 14.01 -14.31
CA LEU A 487 21.75 13.28 -13.23
C LEU A 487 22.93 14.05 -12.64
N ILE A 488 23.77 14.65 -13.49
CA ILE A 488 24.91 15.48 -13.06
C ILE A 488 24.42 16.65 -12.18
N PHE A 489 23.37 17.36 -12.61
CA PHE A 489 22.78 18.43 -11.81
C PHE A 489 22.17 17.92 -10.49
N LEU A 490 21.44 16.81 -10.51
CA LEU A 490 20.80 16.26 -9.31
C LEU A 490 21.84 15.79 -8.27
N LYS A 491 22.93 15.15 -8.70
CA LYS A 491 24.02 14.71 -7.81
C LYS A 491 24.66 15.88 -7.06
N LYS A 492 24.84 17.04 -7.72
CA LYS A 492 25.44 18.24 -7.10
C LYS A 492 24.51 18.90 -6.08
N TRP A 493 23.20 18.85 -6.28
CA TRP A 493 22.21 19.53 -5.43
C TRP A 493 21.49 18.62 -4.42
N ARG A 494 22.03 17.43 -4.12
CA ARG A 494 21.45 16.44 -3.19
C ARG A 494 20.96 17.02 -1.85
N SER A 495 21.53 18.10 -1.33
CA SER A 495 21.12 18.68 -0.04
C SER A 495 20.09 19.81 -0.13
N LYS A 496 19.86 20.40 -1.31
CA LYS A 496 18.95 21.54 -1.53
C LYS A 496 18.12 21.39 -2.80
N MET A 497 17.75 20.16 -3.13
CA MET A 497 17.09 19.85 -4.39
C MET A 497 15.67 20.44 -4.43
N PRO A 498 15.26 21.14 -5.51
CA PRO A 498 13.90 21.66 -5.64
C PRO A 498 12.91 20.52 -5.95
N PRO A 499 11.63 20.64 -5.54
CA PRO A 499 10.61 19.67 -5.89
C PRO A 499 10.44 19.57 -7.40
N LEU A 500 10.53 18.34 -7.92
CA LEU A 500 10.22 18.04 -9.32
C LEU A 500 8.70 18.01 -9.52
N PRO A 501 8.21 18.37 -10.72
CA PRO A 501 6.79 18.23 -11.04
C PRO A 501 6.41 16.74 -11.09
N GLU A 502 5.20 16.40 -10.62
CA GLU A 502 4.67 15.02 -10.54
C GLU A 502 4.82 14.27 -11.88
N ASP A 503 4.52 14.93 -12.99
CA ASP A 503 4.61 14.34 -14.34
C ASP A 503 6.04 14.00 -14.79
N ALA A 504 7.07 14.56 -14.17
CA ALA A 504 8.46 14.18 -14.42
C ALA A 504 8.76 12.77 -13.89
N PHE A 505 8.20 12.38 -12.74
CA PHE A 505 8.42 11.04 -12.19
C PHE A 505 7.82 9.95 -13.08
N TYR A 506 6.64 10.18 -13.67
CA TYR A 506 6.05 9.24 -14.63
C TYR A 506 6.87 9.11 -15.91
N MET A 507 7.37 10.23 -16.44
CA MET A 507 8.26 10.23 -17.60
C MET A 507 9.56 9.47 -17.30
N LEU A 508 10.22 9.77 -16.17
CA LEU A 508 11.43 9.05 -15.75
C LEU A 508 11.15 7.57 -15.47
N SER A 509 9.98 7.23 -14.90
CA SER A 509 9.59 5.84 -14.68
C SER A 509 9.42 5.10 -16.00
N SER A 510 8.90 5.75 -17.05
CA SER A 510 8.79 5.11 -18.37
C SER A 510 10.14 4.77 -19.00
N PHE A 511 11.21 5.48 -18.60
CA PHE A 511 12.56 5.19 -19.05
C PHE A 511 13.14 3.90 -18.46
N LEU A 512 12.62 3.43 -17.32
CA LEU A 512 13.06 2.16 -16.70
C LEU A 512 12.72 0.94 -17.55
N ASP A 513 11.70 1.02 -18.41
CA ASP A 513 11.29 -0.03 -19.34
C ASP A 513 11.86 0.21 -20.77
N SER A 514 12.96 0.96 -20.92
CA SER A 514 13.52 1.40 -22.23
C SER A 514 15.04 1.21 -22.36
N GLU A 515 15.67 1.65 -23.47
CA GLU A 515 17.13 1.55 -23.67
C GLU A 515 17.98 2.50 -22.79
N ILE A 516 17.35 3.28 -21.93
CA ILE A 516 18.00 4.23 -21.01
C ILE A 516 17.67 3.92 -19.54
N THR A 517 17.42 2.63 -19.24
CA THR A 517 17.13 2.15 -17.89
C THR A 517 18.25 2.51 -16.89
N GLU A 518 19.51 2.43 -17.28
CA GLU A 518 20.64 2.73 -16.38
C GLU A 518 20.67 4.20 -15.95
N GLU A 519 20.49 5.13 -16.90
CA GLU A 519 20.37 6.56 -16.58
C GLU A 519 19.17 6.83 -15.67
N ALA A 520 18.03 6.18 -15.96
CA ALA A 520 16.82 6.32 -15.16
C ALA A 520 17.00 5.80 -13.73
N LEU A 521 17.61 4.63 -13.56
CA LEU A 521 17.94 4.06 -12.25
C LEU A 521 18.90 4.96 -11.48
N ALA A 522 19.94 5.49 -12.13
CA ALA A 522 20.87 6.40 -11.48
C ALA A 522 20.19 7.70 -11.03
N ILE A 523 19.22 8.22 -11.80
CA ILE A 523 18.39 9.34 -11.38
C ILE A 523 17.54 8.95 -10.17
N PHE A 524 16.82 7.83 -10.22
CA PHE A 524 15.99 7.37 -9.09
C PHE A 524 16.80 7.02 -7.83
N GLU A 525 18.05 6.58 -7.95
CA GLU A 525 18.96 6.41 -6.81
C GLU A 525 19.18 7.74 -6.09
N VAL A 526 19.39 8.84 -6.83
CA VAL A 526 19.51 10.18 -6.25
C VAL A 526 18.16 10.64 -5.68
N LEU A 527 17.07 10.48 -6.41
CA LEU A 527 15.74 10.94 -5.97
C LEU A 527 15.25 10.19 -4.73
N SER A 528 15.48 8.88 -4.63
CA SER A 528 15.03 8.05 -3.50
C SER A 528 15.69 8.41 -2.17
N SER A 529 16.88 9.03 -2.21
CA SER A 529 17.53 9.58 -1.02
C SER A 529 16.82 10.82 -0.45
N GLN A 530 15.88 11.41 -1.18
CA GLN A 530 15.16 12.63 -0.79
C GLN A 530 13.77 12.29 -0.25
N GLU A 531 13.50 12.69 1.00
CA GLU A 531 12.26 12.33 1.70
C GLU A 531 10.98 12.70 0.93
N TYR A 532 10.92 13.92 0.39
CA TYR A 532 9.74 14.40 -0.35
C TYR A 532 9.55 13.72 -1.72
N CYS A 533 10.57 13.04 -2.26
CA CYS A 533 10.45 12.34 -3.54
C CYS A 533 9.90 10.92 -3.39
N LYS A 534 10.04 10.30 -2.21
CA LYS A 534 9.73 8.88 -2.01
C LYS A 534 8.29 8.52 -2.41
N ALA A 535 7.31 9.32 -1.97
CA ALA A 535 5.90 9.11 -2.32
C ALA A 535 5.63 9.21 -3.83
N GLU A 536 6.26 10.17 -4.51
CA GLU A 536 6.10 10.37 -5.96
C GLU A 536 6.77 9.24 -6.77
N ILE A 537 7.93 8.75 -6.31
CA ILE A 537 8.61 7.60 -6.90
C ILE A 537 7.68 6.38 -6.85
N VAL A 538 7.09 6.10 -5.69
CA VAL A 538 6.17 4.95 -5.55
C VAL A 538 4.92 5.15 -6.41
N ALA A 539 4.32 6.34 -6.39
CA ALA A 539 3.12 6.64 -7.20
C ALA A 539 3.35 6.50 -8.70
N SER A 540 4.55 6.85 -9.19
CA SER A 540 4.92 6.71 -10.59
C SER A 540 5.07 5.24 -11.03
N GLY A 541 5.14 4.29 -10.09
CA GLY A 541 5.16 2.85 -10.36
C GLY A 541 6.54 2.25 -10.48
N VAL A 542 7.56 2.99 -10.02
CA VAL A 542 8.97 2.58 -10.04
C VAL A 542 9.21 1.27 -9.33
N LEU A 543 8.47 0.97 -8.24
CA LEU A 543 8.56 -0.34 -7.58
C LEU A 543 8.24 -1.48 -8.56
N LEU A 544 7.13 -1.42 -9.31
CA LEU A 544 6.81 -2.47 -10.28
C LEU A 544 7.87 -2.61 -11.38
N SER A 545 8.44 -1.51 -11.87
CA SER A 545 9.53 -1.57 -12.85
C SER A 545 10.81 -2.14 -12.24
N ILE A 546 11.15 -1.79 -10.99
CA ILE A 546 12.27 -2.39 -10.25
C ILE A 546 12.06 -3.88 -10.01
N LEU A 547 10.83 -4.31 -9.68
CA LEU A 547 10.53 -5.72 -9.48
C LEU A 547 10.82 -6.53 -10.76
N LYS A 548 10.37 -6.04 -11.92
CA LYS A 548 10.71 -6.66 -13.22
C LYS A 548 12.21 -6.69 -13.48
N ILE A 549 12.92 -5.62 -13.09
CA ILE A 549 14.38 -5.54 -13.24
C ILE A 549 15.05 -6.63 -12.40
N LEU A 550 14.64 -6.82 -11.14
CA LEU A 550 15.16 -7.87 -10.26
C LEU A 550 14.77 -9.29 -10.71
N GLU A 551 13.69 -9.45 -11.46
CA GLU A 551 13.30 -10.75 -12.02
C GLU A 551 14.14 -11.15 -13.25
N ASN A 552 14.91 -10.23 -13.84
CA ASN A 552 15.78 -10.53 -14.97
C ASN A 552 17.12 -11.09 -14.50
N GLU A 553 17.50 -12.30 -14.93
CA GLU A 553 18.67 -13.02 -14.39
C GLU A 553 20.04 -12.35 -14.65
N ILE A 554 20.14 -11.43 -15.62
CA ILE A 554 21.41 -10.81 -16.05
C ILE A 554 21.23 -9.30 -16.12
N SER A 555 21.57 -8.60 -15.03
CA SER A 555 21.53 -7.14 -15.06
C SER A 555 22.55 -6.49 -14.13
N GLU A 556 23.46 -5.69 -14.70
CA GLU A 556 24.32 -4.75 -13.95
C GLU A 556 23.48 -3.72 -13.15
N SER A 557 22.22 -3.58 -13.53
CA SER A 557 21.22 -2.68 -12.95
C SER A 557 20.73 -3.08 -11.54
N HIS A 558 20.93 -4.35 -11.13
CA HIS A 558 20.46 -4.86 -9.84
C HIS A 558 21.00 -4.07 -8.65
N LEU A 559 22.26 -3.64 -8.72
CA LEU A 559 22.87 -2.83 -7.67
C LEU A 559 22.13 -1.51 -7.49
N SER A 560 21.87 -0.80 -8.59
CA SER A 560 21.14 0.48 -8.57
C SER A 560 19.69 0.29 -8.10
N ALA A 561 19.04 -0.77 -8.57
CA ALA A 561 17.70 -1.17 -8.13
C ALA A 561 17.62 -1.41 -6.61
N LEU A 562 18.54 -2.20 -6.05
CA LEU A 562 18.58 -2.50 -4.62
C LEU A 562 18.93 -1.27 -3.78
N LYS A 563 19.78 -0.36 -4.26
CA LYS A 563 20.02 0.92 -3.58
C LYS A 563 18.76 1.78 -3.49
N ILE A 564 17.98 1.86 -4.56
CA ILE A 564 16.70 2.57 -4.56
C ILE A 564 15.77 1.95 -3.53
N LEU A 565 15.60 0.63 -3.55
CA LEU A 565 14.75 -0.08 -2.58
C LEU A 565 15.24 0.10 -1.14
N CYS A 566 16.55 0.10 -0.91
CA CYS A 566 17.14 0.35 0.40
C CYS A 566 16.73 1.73 0.93
N ASN A 567 16.84 2.77 0.10
CA ASN A 567 16.41 4.13 0.47
C ASN A 567 14.90 4.24 0.73
N LEU A 568 14.10 3.54 -0.07
CA LEU A 568 12.62 3.57 0.01
C LEU A 568 12.09 2.76 1.21
N SER A 569 12.68 1.59 1.49
CA SER A 569 12.25 0.67 2.55
C SER A 569 12.35 1.25 3.96
N ALA A 570 13.15 2.32 4.15
CA ALA A 570 13.25 3.01 5.42
C ALA A 570 11.97 3.80 5.80
N ASP A 571 11.08 4.03 4.83
CA ASP A 571 9.76 4.63 5.05
C ASP A 571 8.72 3.52 5.30
N GLY A 572 8.00 3.60 6.43
CA GLY A 572 7.06 2.56 6.86
C GLY A 572 5.90 2.36 5.88
N ASP A 573 5.31 3.42 5.33
CA ASP A 573 4.19 3.34 4.39
C ASP A 573 4.60 2.66 3.08
N ILE A 574 5.83 2.95 2.64
CA ILE A 574 6.40 2.33 1.45
C ILE A 574 6.78 0.87 1.72
N GLY A 575 7.29 0.58 2.93
CA GLY A 575 7.55 -0.77 3.37
C GLY A 575 6.31 -1.66 3.30
N TYR A 576 5.15 -1.18 3.76
CA TYR A 576 3.87 -1.91 3.59
C TYR A 576 3.57 -2.19 2.12
N HIS A 577 3.82 -1.22 1.23
CA HIS A 577 3.59 -1.41 -0.19
C HIS A 577 4.57 -2.40 -0.82
N MET A 578 5.82 -2.44 -0.38
CA MET A 578 6.81 -3.43 -0.80
C MET A 578 6.44 -4.84 -0.32
N ILE A 579 5.94 -4.99 0.90
CA ILE A 579 5.42 -6.28 1.40
C ILE A 579 4.25 -6.74 0.55
N TYR A 580 3.29 -5.84 0.26
CA TYR A 580 2.14 -6.14 -0.60
C TYR A 580 2.54 -6.57 -2.02
N LEU A 581 3.67 -6.09 -2.53
CA LEU A 581 4.20 -6.44 -3.86
C LEU A 581 5.10 -7.70 -3.84
N ASP A 582 5.10 -8.47 -2.75
CA ASP A 582 5.87 -9.71 -2.57
C ASP A 582 7.39 -9.53 -2.80
N TYR A 583 7.96 -8.41 -2.33
CA TYR A 583 9.41 -8.20 -2.44
C TYR A 583 10.26 -9.17 -1.62
N ILE A 584 9.77 -9.66 -0.47
CA ILE A 584 10.55 -10.51 0.44
C ILE A 584 11.07 -11.79 -0.26
N PRO A 585 10.22 -12.63 -0.89
CA PRO A 585 10.71 -13.79 -1.64
C PRO A 585 11.63 -13.43 -2.82
N LYS A 586 11.38 -12.28 -3.45
CA LYS A 586 12.12 -11.82 -4.64
C LYS A 586 13.52 -11.31 -4.29
N LEU A 587 13.76 -10.91 -3.05
CA LEU A 587 15.09 -10.52 -2.56
C LEU A 587 15.96 -11.72 -2.17
N ALA A 588 15.37 -12.90 -1.96
CA ALA A 588 16.08 -14.08 -1.48
C ALA A 588 17.29 -14.48 -2.34
N PRO A 589 17.21 -14.53 -3.70
CA PRO A 589 18.33 -14.95 -4.55
C PRO A 589 19.55 -14.03 -4.43
N PHE A 590 19.34 -12.77 -4.09
CA PHE A 590 20.40 -11.76 -3.98
C PHE A 590 21.15 -11.80 -2.64
N LEU A 591 20.64 -12.54 -1.65
CA LEU A 591 21.33 -12.76 -0.38
C LEU A 591 22.58 -13.65 -0.53
N GLY A 592 22.68 -14.44 -1.60
CA GLY A 592 23.89 -15.22 -1.92
C GLY A 592 25.00 -14.41 -2.61
N ASP A 593 24.73 -13.20 -3.08
CA ASP A 593 25.69 -12.37 -3.83
C ASP A 593 26.52 -11.49 -2.89
N ARG A 594 27.86 -11.53 -3.00
CA ARG A 594 28.78 -10.79 -2.11
C ARG A 594 28.63 -9.27 -2.16
N ILE A 595 28.17 -8.70 -3.27
CA ILE A 595 28.04 -7.25 -3.44
C ILE A 595 26.62 -6.80 -3.06
N LEU A 596 25.61 -7.62 -3.36
CA LEU A 596 24.20 -7.25 -3.21
C LEU A 596 23.59 -7.65 -1.85
N ALA A 597 24.16 -8.66 -1.18
CA ALA A 597 23.61 -9.19 0.07
C ALA A 597 23.44 -8.12 1.15
N GLY A 598 24.43 -7.23 1.33
CA GLY A 598 24.37 -6.17 2.34
C GLY A 598 23.16 -5.22 2.15
N TYR A 599 22.82 -4.88 0.91
CA TYR A 599 21.63 -4.08 0.62
C TYR A 599 20.35 -4.86 0.88
N CYS A 600 20.31 -6.15 0.50
CA CYS A 600 19.15 -7.01 0.73
C CYS A 600 18.87 -7.19 2.24
N ILE A 601 19.90 -7.46 3.04
CA ILE A 601 19.81 -7.56 4.50
C ILE A 601 19.28 -6.25 5.08
N LYS A 602 19.77 -5.11 4.60
CA LYS A 602 19.30 -3.80 5.07
C LYS A 602 17.83 -3.54 4.75
N ILE A 603 17.39 -3.90 3.53
CA ILE A 603 15.99 -3.80 3.11
C ILE A 603 15.12 -4.70 4.00
N LEU A 604 15.47 -5.98 4.12
CA LEU A 604 14.72 -6.94 4.95
C LEU A 604 14.63 -6.47 6.40
N LYS A 605 15.73 -5.97 6.97
CA LYS A 605 15.73 -5.39 8.32
C LYS A 605 14.74 -4.23 8.45
N ASN A 606 14.70 -3.32 7.48
CA ASN A 606 13.76 -2.20 7.52
C ASN A 606 12.30 -2.69 7.42
N LEU A 607 12.02 -3.68 6.57
CA LEU A 607 10.69 -4.27 6.40
C LEU A 607 10.24 -5.05 7.63
N CYS A 608 11.12 -5.75 8.34
CA CYS A 608 10.76 -6.52 9.53
C CYS A 608 10.32 -5.66 10.72
N ASN A 609 10.49 -4.33 10.68
CA ASN A 609 9.86 -3.42 11.65
C ASN A 609 8.34 -3.32 11.47
N ILE A 610 7.79 -3.88 10.38
CA ILE A 610 6.37 -3.92 10.06
C ILE A 610 5.79 -5.25 10.56
N GLU A 611 4.58 -5.18 11.13
CA GLU A 611 3.85 -6.34 11.65
C GLU A 611 3.72 -7.45 10.57
N ASP A 612 3.87 -8.71 10.95
CA ASP A 612 3.84 -9.93 10.11
C ASP A 612 4.94 -10.08 9.03
N ALA A 613 5.74 -9.04 8.74
CA ALA A 613 6.85 -9.12 7.78
C ALA A 613 7.97 -10.04 8.29
N GLY A 614 8.27 -10.00 9.59
CA GLY A 614 9.27 -10.86 10.23
C GLY A 614 8.93 -12.35 10.13
N VAL A 615 7.65 -12.70 10.25
CA VAL A 615 7.14 -14.07 10.04
C VAL A 615 7.38 -14.51 8.60
N THR A 616 7.01 -13.66 7.65
CA THR A 616 7.18 -13.93 6.21
C THR A 616 8.64 -14.19 5.83
N VAL A 617 9.59 -13.44 6.42
CA VAL A 617 11.02 -13.67 6.19
C VAL A 617 11.50 -14.98 6.82
N ALA A 618 11.08 -15.25 8.06
CA ALA A 618 11.50 -16.44 8.79
C ALA A 618 10.95 -17.73 8.13
N GLU A 619 9.70 -17.73 7.67
CA GLU A 619 9.07 -18.85 6.96
C GLU A 619 9.66 -19.09 5.56
N ASN A 620 10.38 -18.12 5.00
CA ASN A 620 11.02 -18.27 3.71
C ASN A 620 12.34 -19.07 3.82
N ASP A 621 12.27 -20.36 3.49
CA ASP A 621 13.43 -21.26 3.56
C ASP A 621 14.63 -20.81 2.72
N ALA A 622 14.41 -20.15 1.58
CA ALA A 622 15.50 -19.62 0.76
C ALA A 622 16.21 -18.46 1.46
N CYS A 623 15.46 -17.51 2.03
CA CYS A 623 16.03 -16.43 2.84
C CYS A 623 16.86 -16.98 4.00
N MET A 624 16.31 -17.94 4.75
CA MET A 624 16.98 -18.51 5.91
C MET A 624 18.23 -19.32 5.55
N THR A 625 18.21 -20.03 4.42
CA THR A 625 19.40 -20.74 3.89
C THR A 625 20.52 -19.75 3.56
N TYR A 626 20.24 -18.71 2.77
CA TYR A 626 21.26 -17.72 2.39
C TYR A 626 21.75 -16.89 3.58
N ILE A 627 20.89 -16.59 4.55
CA ILE A 627 21.29 -15.96 5.82
C ILE A 627 22.31 -16.85 6.57
N GLY A 628 22.07 -18.15 6.64
CA GLY A 628 23.01 -19.11 7.23
C GLY A 628 24.34 -19.15 6.49
N GLU A 629 24.30 -19.20 5.16
CA GLU A 629 25.50 -19.16 4.32
C GLU A 629 26.31 -17.87 4.55
N GLN A 630 25.67 -16.70 4.59
CA GLN A 630 26.35 -15.42 4.83
C GLN A 630 27.04 -15.37 6.20
N LEU A 631 26.50 -16.02 7.22
CA LEU A 631 27.19 -16.15 8.52
C LEU A 631 28.45 -17.03 8.43
N GLU A 632 28.48 -18.01 7.53
CA GLU A 632 29.64 -18.92 7.37
C GLU A 632 30.74 -18.33 6.46
N ILE A 633 30.36 -17.71 5.34
CA ILE A 633 31.29 -17.32 4.27
C ILE A 633 31.45 -15.79 4.08
N GLY A 634 30.64 -15.00 4.77
CA GLY A 634 30.61 -13.54 4.68
C GLY A 634 31.84 -12.86 5.30
N THR A 635 31.99 -11.56 5.02
CA THR A 635 33.01 -10.74 5.71
C THR A 635 32.62 -10.49 7.16
N ASP A 636 33.55 -10.01 8.00
CA ASP A 636 33.21 -9.66 9.39
C ASP A 636 32.06 -8.62 9.46
N GLU A 637 32.02 -7.69 8.50
CA GLU A 637 30.98 -6.65 8.39
C GLU A 637 29.63 -7.24 7.98
N ASP A 638 29.62 -8.18 7.02
CA ASP A 638 28.39 -8.88 6.60
C ASP A 638 27.85 -9.75 7.73
N GLN A 639 28.73 -10.48 8.42
CA GLN A 639 28.37 -11.27 9.60
C GLN A 639 27.75 -10.40 10.70
N GLU A 640 28.33 -9.23 10.98
CA GLU A 640 27.77 -8.26 11.93
C GLU A 640 26.37 -7.79 11.51
N LEU A 641 26.16 -7.45 10.23
CA LEU A 641 24.86 -7.04 9.71
C LEU A 641 23.80 -8.14 9.80
N VAL A 642 24.16 -9.38 9.46
CA VAL A 642 23.26 -10.53 9.53
C VAL A 642 22.90 -10.86 10.98
N MET A 643 23.87 -10.85 11.90
CA MET A 643 23.60 -11.11 13.31
C MET A 643 22.75 -10.01 13.95
N ASP A 644 22.99 -8.74 13.61
CA ASP A 644 22.18 -7.61 14.07
C ASP A 644 20.73 -7.69 13.55
N PHE A 645 20.56 -8.19 12.32
CA PHE A 645 19.25 -8.50 11.74
C PHE A 645 18.54 -9.63 12.49
N ILE A 646 19.20 -10.77 12.71
CA ILE A 646 18.64 -11.92 13.45
C ILE A 646 18.27 -11.50 14.88
N LEU A 647 19.11 -10.72 15.55
CA LEU A 647 18.84 -10.22 16.89
C LEU A 647 17.59 -9.33 16.91
N SER A 648 17.45 -8.44 15.93
CA SER A 648 16.28 -7.58 15.80
C SER A 648 14.99 -8.40 15.65
N LEU A 649 15.01 -9.46 14.84
CA LEU A 649 13.88 -10.38 14.67
C LEU A 649 13.52 -11.11 15.97
N CYS A 650 14.52 -11.66 16.67
CA CYS A 650 14.29 -12.44 17.88
C CYS A 650 13.81 -11.58 19.06
N ILE A 651 14.19 -10.30 19.13
CA ILE A 651 13.70 -9.36 20.14
C ILE A 651 12.22 -9.00 19.90
N GLN A 652 11.82 -8.88 18.63
CA GLN A 652 10.46 -8.45 18.27
C GLN A 652 9.40 -9.52 18.56
N ASN A 653 9.73 -10.80 18.35
CA ASN A 653 8.79 -11.90 18.59
C ASN A 653 9.53 -13.18 19.04
N LYS A 654 9.14 -13.72 20.21
CA LYS A 654 9.73 -14.94 20.77
C LYS A 654 9.52 -16.16 19.86
N GLU A 655 8.36 -16.27 19.20
CA GLU A 655 8.03 -17.39 18.32
C GLU A 655 8.89 -17.37 17.03
N LEU A 656 9.31 -16.19 16.58
CA LEU A 656 10.25 -16.07 15.45
C LEU A 656 11.66 -16.55 15.81
N CYS A 657 12.03 -16.51 17.09
CA CYS A 657 13.35 -16.97 17.52
C CYS A 657 13.52 -18.46 17.24
N GLU A 658 12.51 -19.29 17.52
CA GLU A 658 12.53 -20.73 17.21
C GLU A 658 12.60 -20.99 15.71
N LEU A 659 11.88 -20.20 14.92
CA LEU A 659 11.78 -20.37 13.47
C LEU A 659 13.08 -19.97 12.74
N VAL A 660 13.75 -18.93 13.24
CA VAL A 660 15.00 -18.39 12.69
C VAL A 660 16.23 -19.20 13.14
N MET A 661 16.23 -19.76 14.35
CA MET A 661 17.40 -20.39 14.97
C MET A 661 17.58 -21.87 14.59
N LYS A 662 17.66 -22.14 13.28
CA LYS A 662 17.99 -23.46 12.73
C LYS A 662 19.41 -23.90 13.13
N GLU A 663 19.67 -25.22 13.16
CA GLU A 663 20.93 -25.81 13.62
C GLU A 663 22.17 -25.22 12.92
N SER A 664 22.07 -24.89 11.63
CA SER A 664 23.13 -24.23 10.84
C SER A 664 23.46 -22.83 11.37
N ILE A 665 22.44 -22.00 11.60
CA ILE A 665 22.60 -20.63 12.09
C ILE A 665 23.18 -20.63 13.51
N VAL A 666 22.68 -21.51 14.39
CA VAL A 666 23.20 -21.64 15.76
C VAL A 666 24.68 -22.04 15.75
N SER A 667 25.07 -23.00 14.91
CA SER A 667 26.46 -23.42 14.75
C SER A 667 27.37 -22.24 14.33
N SER A 668 26.92 -21.45 13.36
CA SER A 668 27.65 -20.28 12.89
C SER A 668 27.75 -19.18 13.93
N VAL A 669 26.66 -18.89 14.66
CA VAL A 669 26.65 -17.93 15.77
C VAL A 669 27.60 -18.37 16.89
N VAL A 670 27.65 -19.65 17.23
CA VAL A 670 28.61 -20.19 18.21
C VAL A 670 30.05 -20.01 17.72
N SER A 671 30.33 -20.31 16.45
CA SER A 671 31.66 -20.11 15.85
C SER A 671 32.09 -18.65 15.95
N ILE A 672 31.20 -17.71 15.60
CA ILE A 672 31.47 -16.26 15.65
C ILE A 672 31.61 -15.76 17.10
N SER A 673 30.87 -16.31 18.06
CA SER A 673 31.04 -15.96 19.49
C SER A 673 32.45 -16.27 20.03
N ILE A 674 33.12 -17.27 19.44
CA ILE A 674 34.47 -17.69 19.85
C ILE A 674 35.52 -16.95 19.03
N ASN A 675 35.36 -16.96 17.69
CA ASN A 675 36.37 -16.57 16.71
C ASN A 675 36.14 -15.19 16.06
N GLY A 676 34.96 -14.59 16.24
CA GLY A 676 34.57 -13.32 15.63
C GLY A 676 35.32 -12.12 16.20
N LYS A 677 35.35 -11.03 15.42
CA LYS A 677 35.97 -9.76 15.82
C LYS A 677 34.99 -8.86 16.60
N SER A 678 35.53 -8.04 17.49
CA SER A 678 34.87 -6.87 18.11
C SER A 678 33.35 -7.01 18.37
N ARG A 679 32.52 -6.26 17.61
CA ARG A 679 31.07 -6.11 17.77
C ARG A 679 30.31 -7.37 17.38
N GLY A 680 30.75 -8.09 16.34
CA GLY A 680 30.15 -9.36 15.95
C GLY A 680 30.16 -10.41 17.08
N LYS A 681 31.25 -10.46 17.86
CA LYS A 681 31.34 -11.33 19.03
C LYS A 681 30.34 -10.95 20.13
N GLU A 682 30.13 -9.66 20.37
CA GLU A 682 29.17 -9.16 21.34
C GLU A 682 27.72 -9.51 20.94
N ILE A 683 27.36 -9.27 19.68
CA ILE A 683 26.03 -9.60 19.15
C ILE A 683 25.78 -11.11 19.21
N ALA A 684 26.77 -11.94 18.86
CA ALA A 684 26.68 -13.40 18.95
C ALA A 684 26.45 -13.88 20.39
N ILE A 685 27.12 -13.29 21.37
CA ILE A 685 26.92 -13.62 22.79
C ILE A 685 25.51 -13.23 23.23
N ASN A 686 25.02 -12.05 22.85
CA ASN A 686 23.66 -11.60 23.18
C ASN A 686 22.59 -12.53 22.57
N LEU A 687 22.77 -12.96 21.32
CA LEU A 687 21.90 -13.93 20.67
C LEU A 687 21.87 -15.28 21.40
N LEU A 688 23.03 -15.79 21.81
CA LEU A 688 23.13 -17.05 22.56
C LEU A 688 22.56 -16.95 23.98
N GLN A 689 22.62 -15.77 24.61
CA GLN A 689 21.98 -15.51 25.89
C GLN A 689 20.46 -15.51 25.73
N LEU A 690 19.95 -14.80 24.72
CA LEU A 690 18.52 -14.75 24.40
C LEU A 690 17.94 -16.17 24.16
N LEU A 691 18.68 -17.02 23.45
CA LEU A 691 18.33 -18.43 23.25
C LEU A 691 18.26 -19.26 24.54
N LYS A 692 19.18 -19.01 25.48
CA LYS A 692 19.18 -19.69 26.79
C LYS A 692 18.00 -19.26 27.64
N ASP A 693 17.72 -17.97 27.67
CA ASP A 693 16.60 -17.41 28.42
C ASP A 693 15.26 -17.99 27.93
N PHE A 694 15.12 -18.23 26.61
CA PHE A 694 13.94 -18.93 26.07
C PHE A 694 13.89 -20.42 26.43
N SER A 695 15.02 -21.12 26.37
CA SER A 695 15.08 -22.55 26.75
C SER A 695 14.71 -22.78 28.22
N ASP A 696 15.08 -21.84 29.10
CA ASP A 696 14.78 -21.90 30.53
C ASP A 696 13.29 -21.58 30.83
N ASP A 697 12.65 -20.70 30.04
CA ASP A 697 11.19 -20.39 30.13
C ASP A 697 10.33 -21.63 29.77
N HIS A 698 10.72 -22.41 28.74
CA HIS A 698 10.03 -23.65 28.37
C HIS A 698 10.19 -24.74 29.44
N ALA A 699 11.37 -24.84 30.07
CA ALA A 699 11.61 -25.77 31.18
C ALA A 699 10.80 -25.42 32.45
N ALA A 700 10.43 -24.15 32.63
CA ALA A 700 9.60 -23.69 33.75
C ALA A 700 8.09 -23.91 33.54
N GLN A 701 7.62 -24.05 32.29
CA GLN A 701 6.21 -24.31 31.96
C GLN A 701 5.84 -25.79 31.85
N GLU A 702 6.81 -26.68 31.60
CA GLU A 702 6.61 -28.14 31.67
C GLU A 702 6.85 -28.70 33.09
N CYS A 703 6.07 -28.25 34.07
CA CYS A 703 5.86 -29.04 35.30
C CYS A 703 4.52 -28.69 35.94
N PRO A 704 3.52 -29.57 35.79
CA PRO A 704 2.75 -29.91 36.98
C PRO A 704 2.51 -31.41 37.13
N ILE A 705 2.50 -31.83 38.40
CA ILE A 705 1.97 -33.08 38.97
C ILE A 705 3.03 -34.17 39.23
N ALA A 706 3.62 -34.12 40.43
CA ALA A 706 3.29 -35.10 41.47
C ALA A 706 3.92 -34.68 42.82
N LYS A 707 3.14 -33.96 43.65
CA LYS A 707 3.31 -33.98 45.10
C LYS A 707 2.00 -34.48 45.69
N ASN A 708 2.04 -35.69 46.26
CA ASN A 708 1.52 -35.99 47.60
C ASN A 708 1.65 -37.49 47.87
N THR A 709 2.56 -37.85 48.77
CA THR A 709 2.23 -38.61 49.99
C THR A 709 3.41 -38.55 50.97
N SER A 710 3.12 -37.99 52.15
CA SER A 710 3.65 -38.30 53.50
C SER A 710 4.48 -39.59 53.62
N ASN A 711 5.55 -39.71 54.40
CA ASN A 711 5.78 -39.25 55.78
C ASN A 711 7.28 -39.44 56.17
N PRO A 712 7.71 -39.04 57.39
CA PRO A 712 9.07 -38.62 57.71
C PRO A 712 9.93 -39.72 58.36
N ASP A 713 11.25 -39.55 58.29
CA ASP A 713 12.28 -40.00 59.24
C ASP A 713 13.65 -39.71 58.60
N VAL A 714 14.76 -39.29 59.21
CA VAL A 714 15.16 -38.87 60.55
C VAL A 714 16.67 -38.48 60.39
N PHE A 715 17.19 -37.62 61.29
CA PHE A 715 18.61 -37.23 61.50
C PHE A 715 19.25 -36.26 60.47
N LYS A 716 19.50 -34.99 60.88
CA LYS A 716 20.70 -34.44 61.57
C LYS A 716 21.95 -34.52 60.68
N GLU A 717 22.81 -33.51 60.56
CA GLU A 717 23.14 -32.37 61.40
C GLU A 717 24.03 -31.42 60.59
N SER A 718 23.88 -30.10 60.79
CA SER A 718 24.95 -29.08 60.96
C SER A 718 26.04 -28.92 59.88
N SER A 719 26.62 -27.74 59.61
CA SER A 719 26.38 -26.35 59.98
C SER A 719 27.47 -25.50 59.31
N LYS A 720 27.15 -24.23 59.05
CA LYS A 720 28.03 -23.05 59.17
C LYS A 720 29.26 -22.93 58.24
N HIS A 721 29.09 -22.17 57.15
CA HIS A 721 29.41 -20.73 56.99
C HIS A 721 30.63 -20.13 57.76
N PRO A 722 31.18 -18.98 57.32
CA PRO A 722 32.26 -18.80 56.33
C PRO A 722 33.42 -17.94 56.88
N ARG A 723 34.48 -17.64 56.11
CA ARG A 723 35.14 -16.30 56.03
C ARG A 723 36.38 -16.23 55.14
N ASP A 724 36.39 -15.13 54.37
CA ASP A 724 37.48 -14.17 54.11
C ASP A 724 38.70 -14.46 53.20
N LYS A 725 38.74 -13.59 52.18
CA LYS A 725 39.84 -12.71 51.71
C LYS A 725 40.98 -13.25 50.82
N LYS A 726 40.94 -12.69 49.59
CA LYS A 726 41.98 -12.35 48.60
C LYS A 726 43.46 -12.44 49.06
N SER A 727 44.30 -13.10 48.24
CA SER A 727 45.31 -12.46 47.37
C SER A 727 46.19 -13.45 46.57
N SER A 728 46.64 -12.97 45.40
CA SER A 728 47.92 -13.23 44.68
C SER A 728 48.20 -14.53 43.90
N SER A 729 48.31 -14.31 42.57
CA SER A 729 49.44 -14.63 41.65
C SER A 729 49.80 -16.06 41.21
N LYS A 730 49.78 -16.19 39.86
CA LYS A 730 50.70 -16.92 38.93
C LYS A 730 50.86 -18.44 39.05
N ALA A 731 50.43 -19.15 37.98
CA ALA A 731 51.28 -19.89 37.02
C ALA A 731 50.68 -21.24 36.55
N SER A 732 50.53 -21.37 35.22
CA SER A 732 50.76 -22.55 34.34
C SER A 732 50.26 -23.96 34.71
N GLY A 733 49.53 -24.58 33.75
CA GLY A 733 49.79 -25.97 33.36
C GLY A 733 48.60 -26.94 33.26
N LEU A 734 48.22 -27.27 32.01
CA LEU A 734 47.70 -28.55 31.47
C LEU A 734 46.91 -29.55 32.38
N MET A 735 45.65 -29.83 32.01
CA MET A 735 45.19 -31.10 31.41
C MET A 735 43.65 -31.12 31.29
N GLY A 736 43.14 -31.67 30.18
CA GLY A 736 41.76 -31.50 29.73
C GLY A 736 40.72 -32.51 30.23
N ARG A 737 39.50 -32.33 29.71
CA ARG A 737 38.39 -33.31 29.55
C ARG A 737 37.31 -32.60 28.70
N LYS A 738 37.26 -32.83 27.39
CA LYS A 738 36.28 -33.70 26.68
C LYS A 738 34.87 -33.65 27.28
N ILE A 739 33.96 -32.94 26.60
CA ILE A 739 32.51 -33.14 26.68
C ILE A 739 32.09 -33.89 25.41
N SER A 740 31.34 -34.98 25.63
CA SER A 740 30.97 -36.00 24.67
C SER A 740 29.79 -35.61 23.78
N ILE A 741 29.97 -35.90 22.49
CA ILE A 741 28.97 -35.89 21.42
C ILE A 741 28.10 -37.15 21.51
N PHE A 742 26.78 -37.00 21.51
CA PHE A 742 25.79 -38.01 21.12
C PHE A 742 24.93 -37.39 20.00
N SER A 743 24.44 -38.05 18.96
CA SER A 743 24.81 -39.26 18.21
C SER A 743 23.78 -39.32 17.09
N LYS A 744 24.23 -39.32 15.83
CA LYS A 744 23.38 -39.54 14.66
C LYS A 744 22.73 -40.92 14.72
N THR A 745 21.44 -41.01 14.42
CA THR A 745 20.81 -42.25 13.97
C THR A 745 20.28 -42.04 12.56
N ARG A 746 20.91 -42.73 11.60
CA ARG A 746 20.39 -43.00 10.26
C ARG A 746 19.97 -44.47 10.23
N ARG A 747 18.72 -44.73 9.88
CA ARG A 747 18.34 -45.83 9.00
C ARG A 747 17.33 -45.31 8.01
#